data_AF-A0A943A2N5-F1
#
_entry.id   AF-A0A943A2N5-F1
#
_cell.length_a   1.000
_cell.length_b   1.000
_cell.length_c   1.000
_cell.angle_alpha   90.00
_cell.angle_beta   90.00
_cell.angle_gamma   90.00
#
_symmetry.space_group_name_H-M   'P 1'
#
loop_
_entity.id
_entity.type
_entity.pdbx_description
1 polymer ?
#
loop_
_entity_poly.entity_id
_entity_poly.type
_entity_poly.pdbx_seq_one_letter_code
_entity_poly.pdbx_strand_id
1 'polypeptide(L)'
;MKKFIYILTILCSFFIFLTNFENQSIIQTSKIGHASESFAEHEDLEILNFQYHLGNDVSTRKERYGQLIDFLEDKDCYALFYTSTSQENYKDENYLYIMGSNALYTFDFFDTLHTKRIDFTKESNLYFSNMLNDPNAYDYIAYVDSVNNQPYQDTLEIRHFSSYKQYSTVREGIDIDLELNLLSKDRLLTQAMVMNSEIYDYIDAEVGFREHVGSSYKGLLKDRSFAFQMIGLCVLAIAILLTCQIFRSKKEIIIRKMMGHSFVRIFKEMFITQLFLCILFYIVVQILSYAFYVHSFNRVTFPLLMKSWQDFMIFLIFLIVSSLYICFCIVKVKDSGEMKRQGSRNFFSYASIVVKIVFIIVAFAPFVNYVLEWKEIAYNAYALRAYRDHLRGYVGVSGISSFDYDPTKIMQFFDEQGAIYQDFEQNILFENMKEFDTSLQHTTIYPYIIVNKAYLKEYSVIDVENTAVDIEKLQPDTLLIPQKYEGLDTSYYCPNTSCDIVMIKNGNRFINHHAYSVDMTLNRKDPIVLVVGEIPNWSATNMLLENTDKNKQALQSYLKANGLLETVHLKTTDDYYELAKNESNTMFVRYSMVFLLYILLAFIFQYQSIYIQFDQRKHEYAINYLLGKTFWQRYGNIFYNNILMYSFVLVYGIFFAQMTYFQLLAYLLCAIVVDILVAYYMIHYFEKHKVIAILKGEQS
;
A
#
# COMPACT_ATOMS: atom_id res chain seq x y z
N MET A 1 -7.63 31.63 -11.28
CA MET A 1 -8.72 31.17 -10.40
C MET A 1 -9.48 30.02 -11.03
N LYS A 2 -10.27 30.24 -12.09
CA LYS A 2 -11.02 29.16 -12.78
C LYS A 2 -10.14 27.97 -13.18
N LYS A 3 -9.01 28.23 -13.86
CA LYS A 3 -8.04 27.18 -14.25
C LYS A 3 -7.50 26.37 -13.07
N PHE A 4 -7.18 27.01 -11.94
CA PHE A 4 -6.69 26.32 -10.73
C PHE A 4 -7.75 25.43 -10.11
N ILE A 5 -9.01 25.88 -10.08
CA ILE A 5 -10.14 25.07 -9.61
C ILE A 5 -10.27 23.82 -10.49
N TYR A 6 -10.19 23.95 -11.82
CA TYR A 6 -10.30 22.79 -12.71
C TYR A 6 -9.14 21.81 -12.54
N ILE A 7 -7.89 22.31 -12.45
CA ILE A 7 -6.71 21.46 -12.19
C ILE A 7 -6.85 20.72 -10.86
N LEU A 8 -7.29 21.42 -9.81
CA LEU A 8 -7.50 20.82 -8.49
C LEU A 8 -8.56 19.71 -8.54
N THR A 9 -9.69 19.95 -9.22
CA THR A 9 -10.74 18.95 -9.40
C THR A 9 -10.24 17.73 -10.18
N ILE A 10 -9.44 17.93 -11.22
CA ILE A 10 -8.86 16.83 -12.01
C ILE A 10 -7.93 15.98 -11.15
N LEU A 11 -6.98 16.60 -10.43
CA LEU A 11 -6.04 15.88 -9.58
C LEU A 11 -6.74 15.15 -8.43
N CYS A 12 -7.73 15.78 -7.80
CA CYS A 12 -8.53 15.17 -6.75
C CYS A 12 -9.31 13.96 -7.26
N SER A 13 -9.97 14.07 -8.41
CA SER A 13 -10.71 12.97 -9.02
C SER A 13 -9.80 11.80 -9.36
N PHE A 14 -8.65 12.07 -9.98
CA PHE A 14 -7.67 11.04 -10.31
C PHE A 14 -7.13 10.32 -9.07
N PHE A 15 -6.80 11.07 -8.02
CA PHE A 15 -6.31 10.50 -6.76
C PHE A 15 -7.34 9.58 -6.07
N ILE A 16 -8.61 10.00 -6.02
CA ILE A 16 -9.70 9.19 -5.46
C ILE A 16 -9.87 7.89 -6.25
N PHE A 17 -9.84 7.98 -7.58
CA PHE A 17 -9.93 6.80 -8.43
C PHE A 17 -8.80 5.81 -8.13
N LEU A 18 -7.55 6.26 -8.11
CA LEU A 18 -6.39 5.40 -7.87
C LEU A 18 -6.46 4.71 -6.50
N THR A 19 -6.87 5.46 -5.47
CA THR A 19 -7.05 4.93 -4.11
C THR A 19 -8.13 3.85 -4.07
N ASN A 20 -9.26 4.07 -4.74
CA ASN A 20 -10.33 3.09 -4.81
C ASN A 20 -9.93 1.86 -5.62
N PHE A 21 -9.25 2.05 -6.75
CA PHE A 21 -8.77 0.98 -7.63
C PHE A 21 -7.88 -0.01 -6.87
N GLU A 22 -6.84 0.49 -6.18
CA GLU A 22 -5.93 -0.34 -5.39
C GLU A 22 -6.64 -1.02 -4.23
N ASN A 23 -7.46 -0.29 -3.48
CA ASN A 23 -8.21 -0.87 -2.36
C ASN A 23 -9.15 -1.99 -2.84
N GLN A 24 -9.82 -1.82 -3.98
CA GLN A 24 -10.67 -2.87 -4.54
C GLN A 24 -9.84 -4.06 -5.04
N SER A 25 -8.66 -3.84 -5.64
CA SER A 25 -7.78 -4.93 -6.05
C SER A 25 -7.28 -5.75 -4.85
N ILE A 26 -6.89 -5.12 -3.75
CA ILE A 26 -6.48 -5.80 -2.50
C ILE A 26 -7.65 -6.57 -1.89
N ILE A 27 -8.84 -5.96 -1.81
CA ILE A 27 -10.04 -6.62 -1.30
C ILE A 27 -10.38 -7.85 -2.13
N GLN A 28 -10.32 -7.72 -3.46
CA GLN A 28 -10.66 -8.81 -4.35
C GLN A 28 -9.70 -10.00 -4.19
N THR A 29 -8.40 -9.74 -4.28
CA THR A 29 -7.36 -10.78 -4.16
C THR A 29 -7.40 -11.46 -2.80
N SER A 30 -7.61 -10.69 -1.72
CA SER A 30 -7.73 -11.24 -0.38
C SER A 30 -9.00 -12.10 -0.20
N LYS A 31 -10.16 -11.67 -0.71
CA LYS A 31 -11.38 -12.50 -0.68
C LYS A 31 -11.25 -13.80 -1.47
N ILE A 32 -10.51 -13.78 -2.59
CA ILE A 32 -10.19 -14.99 -3.35
C ILE A 32 -9.26 -15.90 -2.56
N GLY A 33 -8.20 -15.36 -1.93
CA GLY A 33 -7.27 -16.13 -1.09
C GLY A 33 -7.92 -16.70 0.17
N HIS A 34 -8.95 -16.04 0.70
CA HIS A 34 -9.77 -16.49 1.83
C HIS A 34 -11.17 -16.89 1.37
N ALA A 35 -11.28 -17.75 0.34
CA ALA A 35 -12.59 -18.14 -0.19
C ALA A 35 -13.47 -18.82 0.87
N SER A 36 -12.95 -19.71 1.72
CA SER A 36 -13.76 -20.36 2.78
C SER A 36 -14.49 -19.34 3.66
N GLU A 37 -13.78 -18.30 4.14
CA GLU A 37 -14.38 -17.18 4.89
C GLU A 37 -15.38 -16.38 4.04
N SER A 38 -15.03 -16.12 2.79
CA SER A 38 -15.86 -15.31 1.89
C SER A 38 -17.17 -16.01 1.51
N PHE A 39 -17.14 -17.34 1.33
CA PHE A 39 -18.33 -18.16 1.13
C PHE A 39 -19.19 -18.19 2.39
N ALA A 40 -18.57 -18.43 3.54
CA ALA A 40 -19.26 -18.47 4.83
C ALA A 40 -19.98 -17.15 5.13
N GLU A 41 -19.32 -16.01 4.93
CA GLU A 41 -19.93 -14.69 5.14
C GLU A 41 -21.06 -14.37 4.14
N HIS A 42 -20.94 -14.80 2.88
CA HIS A 42 -21.96 -14.51 1.87
C HIS A 42 -23.24 -15.33 2.05
N GLU A 43 -23.10 -16.60 2.41
CA GLU A 43 -24.22 -17.55 2.54
C GLU A 43 -24.72 -17.70 3.99
N ASP A 44 -24.15 -16.94 4.94
CA ASP A 44 -24.46 -17.04 6.38
C ASP A 44 -24.25 -18.47 6.91
N LEU A 45 -23.04 -19.00 6.67
CA LEU A 45 -22.60 -20.34 7.07
C LEU A 45 -21.48 -20.27 8.11
N GLU A 46 -21.35 -21.32 8.88
CA GLU A 46 -20.24 -21.58 9.79
C GLU A 46 -19.22 -22.52 9.11
N ILE A 47 -17.96 -22.39 9.50
CA ILE A 47 -16.85 -23.19 8.98
C ILE A 47 -16.45 -24.24 10.01
N LEU A 48 -16.41 -25.50 9.59
CA LEU A 48 -15.76 -26.59 10.29
C LEU A 48 -14.45 -26.93 9.56
N ASN A 49 -13.32 -26.69 10.21
CA ASN A 49 -11.99 -26.95 9.66
C ASN A 49 -11.36 -28.17 10.36
N PHE A 50 -10.76 -29.05 9.56
CA PHE A 50 -9.98 -30.19 10.04
C PHE A 50 -9.01 -30.69 8.97
N GLN A 51 -7.96 -31.39 9.42
CA GLN A 51 -6.98 -32.04 8.55
C GLN A 51 -7.40 -33.50 8.28
N TYR A 52 -7.46 -33.88 7.01
CA TYR A 52 -7.88 -35.21 6.56
C TYR A 52 -6.72 -35.95 5.91
N HIS A 53 -6.38 -37.11 6.46
CA HIS A 53 -5.18 -37.87 6.09
C HIS A 53 -5.45 -38.92 5.01
N LEU A 54 -4.95 -38.68 3.79
CA LEU A 54 -5.12 -39.60 2.66
C LEU A 54 -4.18 -40.81 2.73
N GLY A 55 -3.07 -40.72 3.46
CA GLY A 55 -2.07 -41.77 3.60
C GLY A 55 -0.94 -41.73 2.56
N ASN A 56 -0.06 -42.74 2.61
CA ASN A 56 1.23 -42.74 1.93
C ASN A 56 1.32 -43.60 0.65
N ASP A 57 0.32 -44.42 0.34
CA ASP A 57 0.28 -45.21 -0.89
C ASP A 57 -0.92 -44.85 -1.78
N VAL A 58 -0.77 -45.07 -3.08
CA VAL A 58 -1.76 -44.66 -4.09
C VAL A 58 -3.11 -45.35 -3.88
N SER A 59 -3.13 -46.61 -3.43
CA SER A 59 -4.38 -47.35 -3.25
C SER A 59 -5.19 -46.80 -2.09
N THR A 60 -4.56 -46.61 -0.92
CA THR A 60 -5.21 -46.03 0.26
C THR A 60 -5.63 -44.59 0.02
N ARG A 61 -4.79 -43.76 -0.62
CA ARG A 61 -5.19 -42.37 -0.94
C ARG A 61 -6.41 -42.31 -1.84
N LYS A 62 -6.48 -43.17 -2.86
CA LYS A 62 -7.61 -43.23 -3.78
C LYS A 62 -8.89 -43.70 -3.07
N GLU A 63 -8.78 -44.71 -2.22
CA GLU A 63 -9.90 -45.23 -1.42
C GLU A 63 -10.45 -44.15 -0.48
N ARG A 64 -9.58 -43.54 0.34
CA ARG A 64 -9.96 -42.51 1.30
C ARG A 64 -10.49 -41.26 0.62
N TYR A 65 -9.88 -40.80 -0.47
CA TYR A 65 -10.40 -39.66 -1.24
C TYR A 65 -11.78 -39.98 -1.84
N GLY A 66 -12.01 -41.22 -2.29
CA GLY A 66 -13.33 -41.69 -2.71
C GLY A 66 -14.36 -41.65 -1.58
N GLN A 67 -14.01 -42.19 -0.40
CA GLN A 67 -14.87 -42.14 0.79
C GLN A 67 -15.22 -40.72 1.20
N LEU A 68 -14.27 -39.78 1.08
CA LEU A 68 -14.51 -38.36 1.33
C LEU A 68 -15.53 -37.77 0.35
N ILE A 69 -15.38 -38.02 -0.96
CA ILE A 69 -16.34 -37.56 -1.98
C ILE A 69 -17.72 -38.15 -1.70
N ASP A 70 -17.82 -39.47 -1.49
CA ASP A 70 -19.08 -40.16 -1.21
C ASP A 70 -19.78 -39.58 0.02
N PHE A 71 -19.03 -39.28 1.08
CA PHE A 71 -19.56 -38.60 2.28
C PHE A 71 -20.11 -37.21 1.96
N LEU A 72 -19.36 -36.40 1.20
CA LEU A 72 -19.78 -35.04 0.83
C LEU A 72 -21.03 -35.03 -0.03
N GLU A 73 -21.17 -36.00 -0.95
CA GLU A 73 -22.37 -36.17 -1.80
C GLU A 73 -23.58 -36.66 -0.99
N ASP A 74 -23.41 -37.65 -0.11
CA ASP A 74 -24.51 -38.19 0.72
C ASP A 74 -25.07 -37.14 1.69
N LYS A 75 -24.20 -36.28 2.23
CA LYS A 75 -24.56 -35.27 3.22
C LYS A 75 -24.88 -33.89 2.64
N ASP A 76 -24.82 -33.71 1.31
CA ASP A 76 -25.04 -32.44 0.61
C ASP A 76 -24.26 -31.27 1.25
N CYS A 77 -22.97 -31.51 1.53
CA CYS A 77 -22.11 -30.55 2.22
C CYS A 77 -21.32 -29.68 1.22
N TYR A 78 -21.15 -28.40 1.57
CA TYR A 78 -20.21 -27.53 0.85
C TYR A 78 -18.81 -27.74 1.39
N ALA A 79 -17.88 -28.04 0.50
CA ALA A 79 -16.49 -28.30 0.89
C ALA A 79 -15.53 -27.46 0.04
N LEU A 80 -14.50 -26.96 0.70
CA LEU A 80 -13.40 -26.21 0.08
C LEU A 80 -12.07 -26.66 0.69
N PHE A 81 -11.04 -26.81 -0.16
CA PHE A 81 -9.66 -26.93 0.32
C PHE A 81 -8.69 -26.25 -0.64
N TYR A 82 -7.55 -25.85 -0.07
CA TYR A 82 -6.43 -25.29 -0.80
C TYR A 82 -5.29 -26.30 -0.83
N THR A 83 -4.61 -26.37 -1.95
CA THR A 83 -3.32 -27.05 -2.06
C THR A 83 -2.42 -26.23 -2.97
N SER A 84 -1.12 -26.44 -2.86
CA SER A 84 -0.15 -25.81 -3.72
C SER A 84 0.90 -26.82 -4.19
N THR A 85 1.45 -26.62 -5.38
CA THR A 85 2.61 -27.35 -5.88
C THR A 85 3.62 -26.41 -6.49
N SER A 86 4.88 -26.83 -6.55
CA SER A 86 5.92 -26.08 -7.25
C SER A 86 6.10 -26.60 -8.68
N GLN A 87 6.00 -25.72 -9.68
CA GLN A 87 6.33 -26.06 -11.06
C GLN A 87 7.83 -26.26 -11.27
N GLU A 88 8.19 -26.95 -12.36
CA GLU A 88 9.58 -27.07 -12.83
C GLU A 88 10.27 -25.72 -13.08
N ASN A 89 9.50 -24.64 -13.28
CA ASN A 89 10.00 -23.27 -13.47
C ASN A 89 10.13 -22.48 -12.15
N TYR A 90 9.92 -23.12 -10.99
CA TYR A 90 9.93 -22.51 -9.66
C TYR A 90 8.87 -21.42 -9.49
N LYS A 91 7.64 -21.74 -9.88
CA LYS A 91 6.43 -20.98 -9.57
C LYS A 91 5.48 -21.83 -8.76
N ASP A 92 4.86 -21.20 -7.77
CA ASP A 92 3.82 -21.85 -7.00
C ASP A 92 2.52 -21.87 -7.82
N GLU A 93 1.96 -23.06 -7.98
CA GLU A 93 0.61 -23.30 -8.46
C GLU A 93 -0.29 -23.52 -7.27
N ASN A 94 -1.20 -22.59 -7.05
CA ASN A 94 -2.22 -22.67 -6.03
C ASN A 94 -3.50 -23.21 -6.66
N TYR A 95 -4.14 -24.14 -5.96
CA TYR A 95 -5.37 -24.76 -6.39
C TYR A 95 -6.42 -24.58 -5.30
N LEU A 96 -7.56 -24.01 -5.68
CA LEU A 96 -8.76 -23.97 -4.87
C LEU A 96 -9.73 -25.01 -5.41
N TYR A 97 -9.99 -26.04 -4.61
CA TYR A 97 -11.00 -27.04 -4.91
C TYR A 97 -12.32 -26.67 -4.24
N ILE A 98 -13.43 -26.75 -4.99
CA ILE A 98 -14.79 -26.42 -4.52
C ILE A 98 -15.76 -27.56 -4.88
N MET A 99 -16.63 -27.91 -3.92
CA MET A 99 -17.71 -28.88 -4.10
C MET A 99 -19.02 -28.39 -3.49
N GLY A 100 -20.12 -28.67 -4.18
CA GLY A 100 -21.48 -28.45 -3.69
C GLY A 100 -21.99 -27.01 -3.79
N SER A 101 -21.14 -26.01 -4.09
CA SER A 101 -21.56 -24.61 -4.11
C SER A 101 -21.25 -23.87 -5.41
N ASN A 102 -22.29 -23.27 -6.00
CA ASN A 102 -22.19 -22.32 -7.11
C ASN A 102 -22.25 -20.85 -6.63
N ALA A 103 -22.16 -20.60 -5.31
CA ALA A 103 -22.20 -19.25 -4.72
C ALA A 103 -21.06 -18.35 -5.21
N LEU A 104 -19.97 -18.92 -5.74
CA LEU A 104 -18.91 -18.15 -6.38
C LEU A 104 -19.44 -17.15 -7.43
N TYR A 105 -20.48 -17.54 -8.18
CA TYR A 105 -21.10 -16.69 -9.20
C TYR A 105 -22.09 -15.66 -8.65
N THR A 106 -22.34 -15.62 -7.34
CA THR A 106 -23.14 -14.58 -6.66
C THR A 106 -22.27 -13.56 -5.94
N PHE A 107 -20.96 -13.77 -5.88
CA PHE A 107 -20.04 -12.84 -5.24
C PHE A 107 -19.75 -11.62 -6.10
N ASP A 108 -19.56 -10.48 -5.45
CA ASP A 108 -19.20 -9.21 -6.12
C ASP A 108 -17.70 -9.11 -6.44
N PHE A 109 -16.89 -10.04 -5.95
CA PHE A 109 -15.44 -10.09 -6.12
C PHE A 109 -14.96 -11.18 -7.09
N PHE A 110 -15.86 -11.99 -7.64
CA PHE A 110 -15.53 -13.05 -8.59
C PHE A 110 -16.35 -12.95 -9.88
N ASP A 111 -15.66 -13.08 -11.00
CA ASP A 111 -16.21 -13.28 -12.34
C ASP A 111 -15.08 -13.85 -13.22
N THR A 112 -15.43 -14.30 -14.42
CA THR A 112 -14.47 -14.75 -15.42
C THR A 112 -14.45 -13.80 -16.60
N LEU A 113 -13.33 -13.72 -17.34
CA LEU A 113 -13.18 -12.77 -18.45
C LEU A 113 -14.24 -12.95 -19.53
N HIS A 114 -14.67 -14.19 -19.79
CA HIS A 114 -15.70 -14.51 -20.77
C HIS A 114 -17.02 -14.94 -20.11
N THR A 115 -17.18 -14.73 -18.80
CA THR A 115 -18.39 -15.05 -18.01
C THR A 115 -18.81 -16.53 -18.07
N LYS A 116 -17.89 -17.43 -18.40
CA LYS A 116 -18.16 -18.87 -18.41
C LYS A 116 -18.29 -19.39 -16.98
N ARG A 117 -19.11 -20.43 -16.82
CA ARG A 117 -19.42 -21.06 -15.53
C ARG A 117 -19.13 -22.56 -15.58
N ILE A 118 -18.51 -23.04 -14.51
CA ILE A 118 -18.38 -24.44 -14.11
C ILE A 118 -19.45 -24.72 -13.06
N ASP A 119 -20.22 -25.80 -13.22
CA ASP A 119 -21.18 -26.24 -12.22
C ASP A 119 -20.45 -27.06 -11.15
N PHE A 120 -20.19 -26.46 -9.98
CA PHE A 120 -19.45 -27.12 -8.89
C PHE A 120 -20.31 -28.11 -8.08
N THR A 121 -21.56 -28.32 -8.48
CA THR A 121 -22.42 -29.39 -7.95
C THR A 121 -22.30 -30.70 -8.75
N LYS A 122 -21.54 -30.67 -9.85
CA LYS A 122 -21.35 -31.82 -10.73
C LYS A 122 -19.88 -32.01 -11.01
N GLU A 123 -19.51 -33.28 -11.16
CA GLU A 123 -18.15 -33.63 -11.57
C GLU A 123 -17.75 -32.91 -12.87
N SER A 124 -16.57 -32.33 -12.85
CA SER A 124 -16.01 -31.60 -13.98
C SER A 124 -14.49 -31.59 -13.90
N ASN A 125 -13.84 -31.74 -15.06
CA ASN A 125 -12.40 -31.52 -15.21
C ASN A 125 -12.06 -30.11 -15.72
N LEU A 126 -13.07 -29.27 -15.94
CA LEU A 126 -12.88 -27.87 -16.32
C LEU A 126 -12.36 -27.07 -15.13
N TYR A 127 -11.60 -26.02 -15.40
CA TYR A 127 -11.04 -25.16 -14.37
C TYR A 127 -10.86 -23.72 -14.86
N PHE A 128 -10.86 -22.78 -13.91
CA PHE A 128 -10.50 -21.39 -14.18
C PHE A 128 -9.04 -21.16 -13.81
N SER A 129 -8.33 -20.31 -14.54
CA SER A 129 -6.95 -19.93 -14.26
C SER A 129 -6.80 -18.41 -14.18
N ASN A 130 -5.93 -17.89 -13.33
CA ASN A 130 -5.55 -16.47 -13.39
C ASN A 130 -4.55 -16.16 -14.53
N MET A 131 -3.92 -17.18 -15.12
CA MET A 131 -2.88 -17.04 -16.14
C MET A 131 -3.48 -16.96 -17.56
N LEU A 132 -3.37 -15.79 -18.22
CA LEU A 132 -3.96 -15.56 -19.55
C LEU A 132 -3.29 -16.37 -20.69
N ASN A 133 -2.11 -16.92 -20.43
CA ASN A 133 -1.36 -17.73 -21.38
C ASN A 133 -1.58 -19.23 -21.17
N ASP A 134 -2.43 -19.66 -20.24
CA ASP A 134 -2.82 -21.07 -20.09
C ASP A 134 -3.84 -21.47 -21.17
N PRO A 135 -3.46 -22.24 -22.21
CA PRO A 135 -4.36 -22.62 -23.28
C PRO A 135 -5.41 -23.66 -22.88
N ASN A 136 -5.22 -24.33 -21.73
CA ASN A 136 -6.07 -25.42 -21.27
C ASN A 136 -7.16 -24.94 -20.31
N ALA A 137 -7.06 -23.70 -19.80
CA ALA A 137 -8.06 -23.09 -18.95
C ALA A 137 -9.42 -23.00 -19.67
N TYR A 138 -10.50 -23.33 -18.95
CA TYR A 138 -11.84 -23.18 -19.49
C TYR A 138 -12.22 -21.70 -19.67
N ASP A 139 -11.81 -20.88 -18.69
CA ASP A 139 -11.85 -19.42 -18.72
C ASP A 139 -10.82 -18.85 -17.74
N TYR A 140 -10.65 -17.53 -17.77
CA TYR A 140 -9.70 -16.83 -16.92
C TYR A 140 -10.39 -16.03 -15.83
N ILE A 141 -9.79 -16.00 -14.63
CA ILE A 141 -10.28 -15.21 -13.51
C ILE A 141 -10.13 -13.73 -13.85
N ALA A 142 -11.23 -12.98 -13.73
CA ALA A 142 -11.23 -11.55 -13.95
C ALA A 142 -10.76 -10.82 -12.69
N TYR A 143 -9.79 -9.92 -12.83
CA TYR A 143 -9.34 -9.04 -11.75
C TYR A 143 -9.65 -7.58 -12.02
N VAL A 144 -9.87 -6.80 -10.95
CA VAL A 144 -9.94 -5.33 -11.03
C VAL A 144 -8.64 -4.77 -11.61
N ASP A 145 -7.50 -5.28 -11.11
CA ASP A 145 -6.17 -4.95 -11.61
C ASP A 145 -5.60 -6.12 -12.41
N SER A 146 -5.39 -5.88 -13.70
CA SER A 146 -4.79 -6.82 -14.65
C SER A 146 -3.35 -7.25 -14.30
N VAL A 147 -2.70 -6.57 -13.35
CA VAL A 147 -1.42 -6.99 -12.75
C VAL A 147 -1.52 -8.40 -12.15
N ASN A 148 -2.70 -8.78 -11.63
CA ASN A 148 -2.96 -10.10 -11.04
C ASN A 148 -3.12 -11.21 -12.09
N ASN A 149 -3.11 -10.87 -13.38
CA ASN A 149 -3.11 -11.80 -14.51
C ASN A 149 -1.73 -11.89 -15.19
N GLN A 150 -0.70 -11.23 -14.64
CA GLN A 150 0.63 -11.20 -15.25
C GLN A 150 1.41 -12.49 -14.99
N PRO A 151 2.33 -12.90 -15.89
CA PRO A 151 3.04 -14.16 -15.76
C PRO A 151 3.90 -14.29 -14.49
N TYR A 152 4.33 -13.19 -13.88
CA TYR A 152 5.14 -13.19 -12.65
C TYR A 152 4.33 -13.38 -11.36
N GLN A 153 3.00 -13.44 -11.46
CA GLN A 153 2.14 -13.81 -10.34
C GLN A 153 2.24 -15.33 -10.09
N ASP A 154 1.83 -15.76 -8.90
CA ASP A 154 1.62 -17.19 -8.66
C ASP A 154 0.39 -17.66 -9.43
N THR A 155 0.41 -18.90 -9.92
CA THR A 155 -0.74 -19.46 -10.62
C THR A 155 -1.83 -19.74 -9.59
N LEU A 156 -3.08 -19.42 -9.93
CA LEU A 156 -4.26 -19.80 -9.17
C LEU A 156 -5.24 -20.48 -10.10
N GLU A 157 -5.64 -21.69 -9.74
CA GLU A 157 -6.66 -22.44 -10.43
C GLU A 157 -7.84 -22.78 -9.53
N ILE A 158 -9.06 -22.59 -10.05
CA ILE A 158 -10.28 -22.97 -9.35
C ILE A 158 -10.89 -24.18 -10.03
N ARG A 159 -11.02 -25.26 -9.26
CA ARG A 159 -11.30 -26.62 -9.74
C ARG A 159 -12.45 -27.26 -8.96
N HIS A 160 -13.14 -28.22 -9.56
CA HIS A 160 -14.08 -29.08 -8.83
C HIS A 160 -13.31 -30.15 -8.03
N PHE A 161 -13.81 -30.55 -6.85
CA PHE A 161 -13.18 -31.56 -5.99
C PHE A 161 -12.77 -32.84 -6.75
N SER A 162 -13.67 -33.39 -7.57
CA SER A 162 -13.39 -34.65 -8.28
C SER A 162 -12.21 -34.57 -9.28
N SER A 163 -11.75 -33.37 -9.63
CA SER A 163 -10.60 -33.17 -10.51
C SER A 163 -9.24 -33.20 -9.80
N TYR A 164 -9.22 -33.26 -8.46
CA TYR A 164 -7.99 -33.48 -7.70
C TYR A 164 -7.40 -34.83 -8.11
N LYS A 165 -6.14 -34.84 -8.57
CA LYS A 165 -5.46 -36.07 -9.06
C LYS A 165 -4.16 -36.36 -8.34
N GLN A 166 -3.71 -35.47 -7.45
CA GLN A 166 -2.42 -35.61 -6.78
C GLN A 166 -2.34 -36.88 -5.94
N TYR A 167 -3.47 -37.38 -5.42
CA TYR A 167 -3.52 -38.70 -4.76
C TYR A 167 -2.88 -39.84 -5.58
N SER A 168 -2.83 -39.71 -6.91
CA SER A 168 -2.29 -40.71 -7.84
C SER A 168 -0.93 -40.37 -8.45
N THR A 169 -0.46 -39.12 -8.35
CA THR A 169 0.81 -38.66 -8.95
C THR A 169 1.94 -38.54 -7.94
N VAL A 170 1.61 -38.32 -6.67
CA VAL A 170 2.57 -38.25 -5.57
C VAL A 170 3.23 -39.61 -5.36
N ARG A 171 4.54 -39.63 -5.17
CA ARG A 171 5.32 -40.88 -4.96
C ARG A 171 4.82 -41.64 -3.73
N GLU A 172 4.89 -42.97 -3.78
CA GLU A 172 4.62 -43.83 -2.60
C GLU A 172 5.59 -43.52 -1.46
N GLY A 173 5.09 -43.57 -0.21
CA GLY A 173 5.83 -43.28 1.01
C GLY A 173 5.76 -41.83 1.49
N ILE A 174 5.02 -40.95 0.79
CA ILE A 174 4.81 -39.54 1.19
C ILE A 174 3.38 -39.40 1.71
N ASP A 175 3.18 -38.96 2.94
CA ASP A 175 1.82 -38.70 3.42
C ASP A 175 1.23 -37.44 2.79
N ILE A 176 -0.05 -37.51 2.43
CA ILE A 176 -0.81 -36.37 1.92
C ILE A 176 -1.93 -36.06 2.90
N ASP A 177 -1.92 -34.83 3.38
CA ASP A 177 -2.98 -34.28 4.21
C ASP A 177 -3.71 -33.17 3.48
N LEU A 178 -5.03 -33.15 3.61
CA LEU A 178 -5.88 -32.09 3.10
C LEU A 178 -6.41 -31.26 4.26
N GLU A 179 -6.16 -29.96 4.23
CA GLU A 179 -6.84 -29.03 5.12
C GLU A 179 -8.23 -28.71 4.56
N LEU A 180 -9.25 -29.40 5.08
CA LEU A 180 -10.62 -29.31 4.61
C LEU A 180 -11.41 -28.27 5.39
N ASN A 181 -12.21 -27.48 4.66
CA ASN A 181 -13.22 -26.60 5.23
C ASN A 181 -14.60 -27.07 4.78
N LEU A 182 -15.42 -27.51 5.72
CA LEU A 182 -16.85 -27.78 5.48
C LEU A 182 -17.66 -26.57 5.90
N LEU A 183 -18.58 -26.13 5.04
CA LEU A 183 -19.44 -24.97 5.27
C LEU A 183 -20.88 -25.43 5.43
N SER A 184 -21.51 -25.04 6.53
CA SER A 184 -22.90 -25.40 6.82
C SER A 184 -23.56 -24.37 7.74
N LYS A 185 -24.88 -24.46 7.94
CA LYS A 185 -25.60 -23.56 8.86
C LYS A 185 -25.44 -23.90 10.35
N ASP A 186 -25.00 -25.13 10.66
CA ASP A 186 -24.87 -25.62 12.02
C ASP A 186 -23.58 -26.43 12.11
N ARG A 187 -22.52 -25.78 12.62
CA ARG A 187 -21.20 -26.38 12.76
C ARG A 187 -21.23 -27.62 13.66
N LEU A 188 -22.00 -27.60 14.74
CA LEU A 188 -22.06 -28.70 15.71
C LEU A 188 -22.74 -29.93 15.11
N LEU A 189 -23.80 -29.72 14.34
CA LEU A 189 -24.45 -30.80 13.61
C LEU A 189 -23.51 -31.39 12.56
N THR A 190 -22.82 -30.57 11.76
CA THR A 190 -21.84 -31.06 10.78
C THR A 190 -20.69 -31.79 11.44
N GLN A 191 -20.19 -31.29 12.57
CA GLN A 191 -19.18 -31.98 13.36
C GLN A 191 -19.66 -33.35 13.83
N ALA A 192 -20.89 -33.45 14.34
CA ALA A 192 -21.49 -34.73 14.71
C ALA A 192 -21.69 -35.67 13.51
N MET A 193 -22.01 -35.15 12.31
CA MET A 193 -22.09 -35.97 11.09
C MET A 193 -20.73 -36.56 10.72
N VAL A 194 -19.67 -35.76 10.77
CA VAL A 194 -18.30 -36.21 10.51
C VAL A 194 -17.90 -37.28 11.54
N MET A 195 -18.06 -37.00 12.83
CA MET A 195 -17.70 -37.93 13.92
C MET A 195 -18.43 -39.29 13.86
N ASN A 196 -19.60 -39.35 13.24
CA ASN A 196 -20.39 -40.58 13.09
C ASN A 196 -20.15 -41.31 11.75
N SER A 197 -19.16 -40.89 10.98
CA SER A 197 -18.87 -41.42 9.65
C SER A 197 -17.49 -42.07 9.57
N GLU A 198 -17.27 -42.91 8.56
CA GLU A 198 -15.99 -43.61 8.33
C GLU A 198 -14.84 -42.64 8.04
N ILE A 199 -15.12 -41.40 7.61
CA ILE A 199 -14.05 -40.41 7.38
C ILE A 199 -13.43 -39.91 8.68
N TYR A 200 -14.08 -40.06 9.83
CA TYR A 200 -13.54 -39.63 11.12
C TYR A 200 -12.27 -40.38 11.52
N ASP A 201 -12.15 -41.64 11.12
CA ASP A 201 -11.01 -42.50 11.44
C ASP A 201 -9.68 -42.00 10.82
N TYR A 202 -9.77 -41.05 9.88
CA TYR A 202 -8.62 -40.47 9.17
C TYR A 202 -8.43 -38.98 9.46
N ILE A 203 -9.14 -38.43 10.44
CA ILE A 203 -8.92 -37.07 10.91
C ILE A 203 -7.81 -37.08 11.95
N ASP A 204 -6.87 -36.15 11.82
CA ASP A 204 -5.80 -36.00 12.79
C ASP A 204 -6.38 -35.62 14.18
N ALA A 205 -6.21 -36.53 15.15
CA ALA A 205 -6.72 -36.38 16.50
C ALA A 205 -5.94 -35.35 17.34
N GLU A 206 -4.69 -35.05 17.00
CA GLU A 206 -3.87 -34.03 17.67
C GLU A 206 -4.25 -32.61 17.21
N VAL A 207 -4.59 -32.48 15.93
CA VAL A 207 -5.01 -31.22 15.28
C VAL A 207 -6.49 -30.92 15.56
N GLY A 208 -7.34 -31.96 15.57
CA GLY A 208 -8.75 -31.91 15.90
C GLY A 208 -9.61 -31.03 14.99
N PHE A 209 -10.88 -30.81 15.40
CA PHE A 209 -11.72 -29.77 14.79
C PHE A 209 -11.29 -28.41 15.34
N ARG A 210 -10.85 -27.51 14.46
CA ARG A 210 -10.43 -26.17 14.84
C ARG A 210 -11.56 -25.18 14.59
N GLU A 211 -11.72 -24.19 15.48
CA GLU A 211 -12.35 -22.95 15.05
C GLU A 211 -11.45 -22.35 13.97
N HIS A 212 -12.03 -21.88 12.87
CA HIS A 212 -11.24 -21.24 11.84
C HIS A 212 -10.63 -19.94 12.41
N VAL A 213 -9.35 -20.01 12.81
CA VAL A 213 -8.56 -18.84 13.23
C VAL A 213 -7.77 -18.34 12.02
N GLY A 214 -8.48 -18.05 10.92
CA GLY A 214 -7.90 -17.36 9.78
C GLY A 214 -7.62 -15.90 10.14
N SER A 215 -6.51 -15.35 9.63
CA SER A 215 -6.29 -13.90 9.66
C SER A 215 -7.38 -13.24 8.82
N SER A 216 -8.42 -12.70 9.48
CA SER A 216 -9.55 -12.11 8.77
C SER A 216 -9.07 -11.06 7.76
N TYR A 217 -9.52 -11.19 6.52
CA TYR A 217 -9.24 -10.19 5.47
C TYR A 217 -9.69 -8.76 5.86
N LYS A 218 -10.56 -8.64 6.87
CA LYS A 218 -11.02 -7.36 7.44
C LYS A 218 -9.86 -6.52 8.00
N GLY A 219 -8.77 -7.16 8.45
CA GLY A 219 -7.54 -6.46 8.88
C GLY A 219 -6.75 -5.82 7.74
N LEU A 220 -6.95 -6.27 6.50
CA LEU A 220 -6.28 -5.75 5.29
C LEU A 220 -7.03 -4.56 4.65
N LEU A 221 -8.22 -4.21 5.17
CA LEU A 221 -8.98 -3.05 4.71
C LEU A 221 -8.28 -1.75 5.12
N LYS A 222 -7.62 -1.09 4.15
CA LYS A 222 -6.99 0.23 4.37
C LYS A 222 -8.03 1.26 4.85
N ASP A 223 -7.65 2.04 5.86
CA ASP A 223 -8.47 3.13 6.40
C ASP A 223 -8.84 4.14 5.31
N ARG A 224 -10.14 4.37 5.15
CA ARG A 224 -10.70 5.33 4.18
C ARG A 224 -10.65 6.78 4.66
N SER A 225 -10.26 7.02 5.92
CA SER A 225 -10.17 8.36 6.51
C SER A 225 -9.35 9.30 5.65
N PHE A 226 -8.27 8.82 5.04
CA PHE A 226 -7.37 9.61 4.22
C PHE A 226 -8.03 10.14 2.94
N ALA A 227 -8.73 9.30 2.18
CA ALA A 227 -9.43 9.72 0.96
C ALA A 227 -10.51 10.79 1.27
N PHE A 228 -11.24 10.60 2.36
CA PHE A 228 -12.25 11.55 2.83
C PHE A 228 -11.63 12.90 3.23
N GLN A 229 -10.52 12.87 3.98
CA GLN A 229 -9.77 14.07 4.35
C GLN A 229 -9.30 14.83 3.10
N MET A 230 -8.76 14.13 2.10
CA MET A 230 -8.30 14.75 0.86
C MET A 230 -9.43 15.38 0.04
N ILE A 231 -10.60 14.73 -0.07
CA ILE A 231 -11.80 15.33 -0.68
C ILE A 231 -12.17 16.62 0.05
N GLY A 232 -12.20 16.58 1.39
CA GLY A 232 -12.49 17.73 2.23
C GLY A 232 -11.54 18.90 1.99
N LEU A 233 -10.23 18.64 1.97
CA LEU A 233 -9.19 19.65 1.72
C LEU A 233 -9.31 20.28 0.32
N CYS A 234 -9.56 19.46 -0.71
CA CYS A 234 -9.76 19.94 -2.07
C CYS A 234 -11.00 20.83 -2.18
N VAL A 235 -12.13 20.44 -1.58
CA VAL A 235 -13.34 21.27 -1.65
C VAL A 235 -13.21 22.55 -0.83
N LEU A 236 -12.52 22.51 0.32
CA LEU A 236 -12.19 23.71 1.10
C LEU A 236 -11.37 24.70 0.25
N ALA A 237 -10.39 24.21 -0.50
CA ALA A 237 -9.61 25.03 -1.44
C ALA A 237 -10.46 25.58 -2.61
N ILE A 238 -11.42 24.81 -3.14
CA ILE A 238 -12.37 25.32 -4.14
C ILE A 238 -13.22 26.46 -3.55
N ALA A 239 -13.80 26.29 -2.36
CA ALA A 239 -14.60 27.32 -1.69
C ALA A 239 -13.81 28.62 -1.47
N ILE A 240 -12.53 28.48 -1.12
CA ILE A 240 -11.57 29.57 -1.01
C ILE A 240 -11.33 30.29 -2.32
N LEU A 241 -11.04 29.54 -3.38
CA LEU A 241 -10.74 30.13 -4.70
C LEU A 241 -11.97 30.86 -5.24
N LEU A 242 -13.17 30.35 -4.94
CA LEU A 242 -14.44 31.00 -5.27
C LEU A 242 -14.65 32.27 -4.44
N THR A 243 -14.29 32.27 -3.15
CA THR A 243 -14.29 33.50 -2.32
C THR A 243 -13.41 34.58 -2.93
N CYS A 244 -12.21 34.23 -3.37
CA CYS A 244 -11.31 35.16 -4.06
C CYS A 244 -11.89 35.70 -5.37
N GLN A 245 -12.70 34.90 -6.06
CA GLN A 245 -13.40 35.33 -7.27
C GLN A 245 -14.52 36.33 -6.96
N ILE A 246 -15.27 36.14 -5.86
CA ILE A 246 -16.23 37.14 -5.34
C ILE A 246 -15.50 38.47 -5.07
N PHE A 247 -14.31 38.41 -4.47
CA PHE A 247 -13.48 39.59 -4.23
C PHE A 247 -13.16 40.35 -5.49
N ARG A 248 -12.68 39.64 -6.51
CA ARG A 248 -12.32 40.22 -7.79
C ARG A 248 -13.52 40.86 -8.49
N SER A 249 -14.69 40.21 -8.42
CA SER A 249 -15.91 40.67 -9.08
C SER A 249 -16.84 41.47 -8.15
N LYS A 250 -16.34 41.99 -7.03
CA LYS A 250 -17.18 42.68 -6.03
C LYS A 250 -17.96 43.86 -6.62
N LYS A 251 -17.31 44.69 -7.45
CA LYS A 251 -17.96 45.84 -8.11
C LYS A 251 -19.13 45.39 -8.98
N GLU A 252 -18.92 44.34 -9.78
CA GLU A 252 -19.93 43.76 -10.64
C GLU A 252 -21.12 43.22 -9.83
N ILE A 253 -20.85 42.55 -8.71
CA ILE A 253 -21.89 42.07 -7.78
C ILE A 253 -22.69 43.23 -7.21
N ILE A 254 -22.03 44.31 -6.75
CA ILE A 254 -22.70 45.50 -6.22
C ILE A 254 -23.56 46.17 -7.30
N ILE A 255 -23.02 46.35 -8.52
CA ILE A 255 -23.76 46.94 -9.64
C ILE A 255 -25.01 46.11 -9.96
N ARG A 256 -24.88 44.78 -10.03
CA ARG A 256 -26.03 43.90 -10.29
C ARG A 256 -27.08 43.98 -9.19
N LYS A 257 -26.68 44.07 -7.91
CA LYS A 257 -27.62 44.28 -6.80
C LYS A 257 -28.30 45.66 -6.87
N MET A 258 -27.55 46.71 -7.20
CA MET A 258 -28.12 48.05 -7.44
C MET A 258 -29.13 48.05 -8.61
N MET A 259 -28.91 47.21 -9.61
CA MET A 259 -29.84 46.96 -10.72
C MET A 259 -31.03 46.06 -10.33
N GLY A 260 -31.16 45.67 -9.06
CA GLY A 260 -32.27 44.87 -8.56
C GLY A 260 -32.14 43.35 -8.79
N HIS A 261 -30.96 42.84 -9.17
CA HIS A 261 -30.77 41.39 -9.28
C HIS A 261 -30.79 40.74 -7.89
N SER A 262 -31.55 39.65 -7.76
CA SER A 262 -31.50 38.80 -6.56
C SER A 262 -30.13 38.11 -6.44
N PHE A 263 -29.74 37.75 -5.21
CA PHE A 263 -28.49 37.02 -4.97
C PHE A 263 -28.43 35.68 -5.73
N VAL A 264 -29.57 35.00 -5.91
CA VAL A 264 -29.67 33.77 -6.69
C VAL A 264 -29.35 34.02 -8.16
N ARG A 265 -29.85 35.11 -8.74
CA ARG A 265 -29.58 35.48 -10.13
C ARG A 265 -28.10 35.79 -10.33
N ILE A 266 -27.50 36.54 -9.42
CA ILE A 266 -26.06 36.84 -9.42
C ILE A 266 -25.25 35.55 -9.34
N PHE A 267 -25.60 34.63 -8.43
CA PHE A 267 -24.92 33.35 -8.30
C PHE A 267 -24.98 32.54 -9.59
N LYS A 268 -26.18 32.41 -10.18
CA LYS A 268 -26.39 31.66 -11.43
C LYS A 268 -25.53 32.22 -12.56
N GLU A 269 -25.60 33.52 -12.81
CA GLU A 269 -24.91 34.15 -13.94
C GLU A 269 -23.38 34.12 -13.79
N MET A 270 -22.84 34.06 -12.56
CA MET A 270 -21.39 34.17 -12.33
C MET A 270 -20.68 32.84 -12.02
N PHE A 271 -21.35 31.87 -11.40
CA PHE A 271 -20.69 30.69 -10.83
C PHE A 271 -21.24 29.35 -11.35
N ILE A 272 -22.48 29.28 -11.85
CA ILE A 272 -23.11 27.98 -12.22
C ILE A 272 -22.31 27.23 -13.28
N THR A 273 -21.85 27.91 -14.33
CA THR A 273 -21.07 27.31 -15.42
C THR A 273 -19.76 26.73 -14.91
N GLN A 274 -19.14 27.41 -13.93
CA GLN A 274 -17.88 26.96 -13.36
C GLN A 274 -18.06 25.73 -12.47
N LEU A 275 -19.13 25.69 -11.66
CA LEU A 275 -19.47 24.53 -10.85
C LEU A 275 -19.85 23.33 -11.73
N PHE A 276 -20.62 23.56 -12.79
CA PHE A 276 -20.95 22.53 -13.78
C PHE A 276 -19.70 21.96 -14.45
N LEU A 277 -18.74 22.81 -14.83
CA LEU A 277 -17.47 22.35 -15.38
C LEU A 277 -16.63 21.54 -14.37
N CYS A 278 -16.73 21.82 -13.06
CA CYS A 278 -16.08 21.00 -12.04
C CYS A 278 -16.70 19.59 -12.01
N ILE A 279 -18.03 19.51 -12.01
CA ILE A 279 -18.75 18.22 -12.07
C ILE A 279 -18.35 17.46 -13.34
N LEU A 280 -18.33 18.14 -14.49
CA LEU A 280 -17.94 17.53 -15.76
C LEU A 280 -16.50 17.01 -15.72
N PHE A 281 -15.53 17.83 -15.27
CA PHE A 281 -14.13 17.38 -15.20
C PHE A 281 -13.95 16.23 -14.22
N TYR A 282 -14.65 16.23 -13.08
CA TYR A 282 -14.63 15.12 -12.15
C TYR A 282 -15.06 13.83 -12.83
N ILE A 283 -16.23 13.83 -13.48
CA ILE A 283 -16.81 12.66 -14.16
C ILE A 283 -15.91 12.20 -15.31
N VAL A 284 -15.43 13.12 -16.16
CA VAL A 284 -14.57 12.78 -17.30
C VAL A 284 -13.28 12.10 -16.83
N VAL A 285 -12.66 12.61 -15.76
CA VAL A 285 -11.44 11.99 -15.20
C VAL A 285 -11.73 10.60 -14.64
N GLN A 286 -12.86 10.39 -13.96
CA GLN A 286 -13.26 9.05 -13.49
C GLN A 286 -13.43 8.07 -14.66
N ILE A 287 -14.14 8.48 -15.72
CA ILE A 287 -14.38 7.65 -16.90
C ILE A 287 -13.07 7.30 -17.60
N LEU A 288 -12.20 8.30 -17.82
CA LEU A 288 -10.89 8.08 -18.44
C LEU A 288 -10.04 7.14 -17.59
N SER A 289 -9.98 7.36 -16.27
CA SER A 289 -9.16 6.53 -15.38
C SER A 289 -9.67 5.08 -15.35
N TYR A 290 -10.99 4.88 -15.31
CA TYR A 290 -11.59 3.55 -15.41
C TYR A 290 -11.22 2.86 -16.73
N ALA A 291 -11.31 3.57 -17.85
CA ALA A 291 -10.94 3.04 -19.17
C ALA A 291 -9.45 2.68 -19.27
N PHE A 292 -8.56 3.48 -18.67
CA PHE A 292 -7.11 3.27 -18.73
C PHE A 292 -6.57 2.21 -17.77
N TYR A 293 -7.20 1.99 -16.61
CA TYR A 293 -6.70 1.06 -15.60
C TYR A 293 -7.46 -0.27 -15.59
N VAL A 294 -8.79 -0.25 -15.72
CA VAL A 294 -9.63 -1.43 -15.48
C VAL A 294 -9.90 -2.23 -16.75
N HIS A 295 -10.02 -1.54 -17.91
CA HIS A 295 -10.23 -2.10 -19.26
C HIS A 295 -11.50 -2.94 -19.48
N SER A 296 -12.16 -3.43 -18.42
CA SER A 296 -13.31 -4.34 -18.48
C SER A 296 -14.47 -3.83 -17.61
N PHE A 297 -15.70 -4.16 -18.03
CA PHE A 297 -16.92 -3.87 -17.28
C PHE A 297 -17.62 -5.20 -16.97
N ASN A 298 -17.38 -5.71 -15.78
CA ASN A 298 -17.88 -7.00 -15.29
C ASN A 298 -18.30 -6.89 -13.81
N ARG A 299 -18.75 -8.00 -13.22
CA ARG A 299 -19.22 -8.01 -11.83
C ARG A 299 -18.13 -7.59 -10.83
N VAL A 300 -16.90 -8.06 -11.05
CA VAL A 300 -15.73 -7.75 -10.21
C VAL A 300 -15.43 -6.25 -10.15
N THR A 301 -15.62 -5.54 -11.27
CA THR A 301 -15.32 -4.11 -11.37
C THR A 301 -16.48 -3.23 -10.90
N PHE A 302 -17.67 -3.80 -10.68
CA PHE A 302 -18.85 -3.05 -10.26
C PHE A 302 -18.71 -2.43 -8.85
N PRO A 303 -18.16 -3.13 -7.82
CA PRO A 303 -17.83 -2.51 -6.54
C PRO A 303 -16.98 -1.25 -6.66
N LEU A 304 -16.00 -1.22 -7.56
CA LEU A 304 -15.17 -0.03 -7.82
C LEU A 304 -16.00 1.16 -8.33
N LEU A 305 -16.95 0.90 -9.24
CA LEU A 305 -17.87 1.93 -9.73
C LEU A 305 -18.81 2.43 -8.63
N MET A 306 -19.34 1.53 -7.80
CA MET A 306 -20.17 1.90 -6.66
C MET A 306 -19.41 2.75 -5.64
N LYS A 307 -18.14 2.45 -5.38
CA LYS A 307 -17.28 3.28 -4.54
C LYS A 307 -16.98 4.64 -5.16
N SER A 308 -16.67 4.67 -6.44
CA SER A 308 -16.46 5.93 -7.18
C SER A 308 -17.71 6.81 -7.19
N TRP A 309 -18.90 6.20 -7.24
CA TRP A 309 -20.18 6.90 -7.12
C TRP A 309 -20.43 7.45 -5.72
N GLN A 310 -20.11 6.69 -4.66
CA GLN A 310 -20.18 7.17 -3.28
C GLN A 310 -19.30 8.41 -3.08
N ASP A 311 -18.06 8.39 -3.57
CA ASP A 311 -17.14 9.52 -3.45
C ASP A 311 -17.58 10.72 -4.31
N PHE A 312 -18.17 10.47 -5.47
CA PHE A 312 -18.81 11.51 -6.26
C PHE A 312 -19.97 12.19 -5.50
N MET A 313 -20.79 11.42 -4.78
CA MET A 313 -21.86 11.96 -3.95
C MET A 313 -21.32 12.80 -2.79
N ILE A 314 -20.26 12.34 -2.13
CA ILE A 314 -19.56 13.11 -1.10
C ILE A 314 -19.02 14.42 -1.67
N PHE A 315 -18.36 14.37 -2.84
CA PHE A 315 -17.89 15.55 -3.55
C PHE A 315 -19.03 16.53 -3.88
N LEU A 316 -20.18 16.04 -4.36
CA LEU A 316 -21.35 16.86 -4.63
C LEU A 316 -21.90 17.53 -3.36
N ILE A 317 -21.99 16.80 -2.24
CA ILE A 317 -22.43 17.37 -0.96
C ILE A 317 -21.51 18.52 -0.55
N PHE A 318 -20.19 18.32 -0.58
CA PHE A 318 -19.23 19.36 -0.24
C PHE A 318 -19.28 20.55 -1.22
N LEU A 319 -19.55 20.30 -2.50
CA LEU A 319 -19.71 21.35 -3.52
C LEU A 319 -21.01 22.16 -3.32
N ILE A 320 -22.09 21.52 -2.84
CA ILE A 320 -23.33 22.20 -2.42
C ILE A 320 -23.06 23.07 -1.20
N VAL A 321 -22.38 22.55 -0.18
CA VAL A 321 -21.99 23.31 1.03
C VAL A 321 -21.16 24.55 0.63
N SER A 322 -20.18 24.37 -0.25
CA SER A 322 -19.37 25.47 -0.79
C SER A 322 -20.21 26.50 -1.54
N SER A 323 -21.22 26.05 -2.28
CA SER A 323 -22.15 26.92 -3.02
C SER A 323 -23.05 27.72 -2.08
N LEU A 324 -23.55 27.11 -1.01
CA LEU A 324 -24.32 27.80 0.04
C LEU A 324 -23.48 28.87 0.74
N TYR A 325 -22.23 28.53 1.06
CA TYR A 325 -21.27 29.48 1.61
C TYR A 325 -21.01 30.68 0.67
N ILE A 326 -20.93 30.45 -0.64
CA ILE A 326 -20.80 31.52 -1.64
C ILE A 326 -22.05 32.39 -1.68
N CYS A 327 -23.25 31.79 -1.68
CA CYS A 327 -24.50 32.54 -1.60
C CYS A 327 -24.55 33.42 -0.35
N PHE A 328 -24.14 32.89 0.81
CA PHE A 328 -24.01 33.65 2.05
C PHE A 328 -23.03 34.83 1.90
N CYS A 329 -21.86 34.60 1.30
CA CYS A 329 -20.89 35.66 1.01
C CYS A 329 -21.48 36.76 0.11
N ILE A 330 -22.19 36.39 -0.96
CA ILE A 330 -22.86 37.35 -1.85
C ILE A 330 -23.90 38.16 -1.08
N VAL A 331 -24.72 37.53 -0.23
CA VAL A 331 -25.72 38.22 0.61
C VAL A 331 -25.07 39.29 1.49
N LYS A 332 -23.90 38.99 2.08
CA LYS A 332 -23.18 39.93 2.97
C LYS A 332 -22.55 41.13 2.28
N VAL A 333 -22.35 41.11 0.96
CA VAL A 333 -21.89 42.28 0.19
C VAL A 333 -23.01 43.33 0.15
N LYS A 334 -22.85 44.52 0.78
CA LYS A 334 -23.91 45.57 0.84
C LYS A 334 -23.90 46.54 -0.35
N ASP A 335 -25.07 47.12 -0.65
CA ASP A 335 -25.39 47.75 -1.95
C ASP A 335 -24.95 49.21 -2.17
N SER A 336 -24.65 50.02 -1.14
CA SER A 336 -24.41 51.46 -1.36
C SER A 336 -23.42 52.16 -0.40
N GLY A 337 -23.38 51.77 0.88
CA GLY A 337 -22.47 52.39 1.86
C GLY A 337 -20.98 52.04 1.70
N GLU A 338 -20.67 50.90 1.08
CA GLU A 338 -19.30 50.40 0.92
C GLU A 338 -18.54 51.01 -0.24
N MET A 339 -19.21 51.64 -1.22
CA MET A 339 -18.51 52.46 -2.20
C MET A 339 -17.86 53.69 -1.55
N LYS A 340 -18.38 54.15 -0.39
CA LYS A 340 -17.89 55.32 0.33
C LYS A 340 -17.13 55.02 1.63
N ARG A 341 -17.33 53.85 2.28
CA ARG A 341 -16.63 53.48 3.52
C ARG A 341 -16.00 52.08 3.43
N GLN A 342 -14.70 52.01 3.71
CA GLN A 342 -13.86 50.79 3.72
C GLN A 342 -14.26 49.70 4.75
N GLY A 343 -15.35 49.87 5.51
CA GLY A 343 -15.65 49.10 6.72
C GLY A 343 -15.93 47.60 6.55
N SER A 344 -16.25 47.12 5.34
CA SER A 344 -16.46 45.67 5.10
C SER A 344 -15.22 44.90 4.69
N ARG A 345 -14.09 45.59 4.47
CA ARG A 345 -12.83 44.94 4.07
C ARG A 345 -12.31 43.97 5.14
N ASN A 346 -12.61 44.24 6.41
CA ASN A 346 -12.05 43.48 7.53
C ASN A 346 -12.66 42.08 7.70
N PHE A 347 -13.98 41.92 7.54
CA PHE A 347 -14.67 40.65 7.79
C PHE A 347 -14.09 39.50 6.95
N PHE A 348 -13.96 39.72 5.65
CA PHE A 348 -13.44 38.70 4.75
C PHE A 348 -11.93 38.46 4.89
N SER A 349 -11.18 39.46 5.34
CA SER A 349 -9.76 39.29 5.70
C SER A 349 -9.63 38.31 6.86
N TYR A 350 -10.39 38.54 7.94
CA TYR A 350 -10.41 37.67 9.10
C TYR A 350 -10.95 36.28 8.75
N ALA A 351 -12.02 36.18 7.95
CA ALA A 351 -12.53 34.90 7.48
C ALA A 351 -11.48 34.11 6.70
N SER A 352 -10.72 34.76 5.80
CA SER A 352 -9.64 34.09 5.06
C SER A 352 -8.49 33.61 5.95
N ILE A 353 -8.14 34.38 6.98
CA ILE A 353 -7.10 34.01 7.94
C ILE A 353 -7.56 32.79 8.76
N VAL A 354 -8.79 32.80 9.26
CA VAL A 354 -9.36 31.68 10.02
C VAL A 354 -9.40 30.41 9.17
N VAL A 355 -9.86 30.49 7.92
CA VAL A 355 -9.90 29.32 7.03
C VAL A 355 -8.49 28.83 6.71
N LYS A 356 -7.49 29.71 6.55
CA LYS A 356 -6.10 29.31 6.37
C LYS A 356 -5.55 28.59 7.62
N ILE A 357 -5.86 29.06 8.83
CA ILE A 357 -5.46 28.39 10.08
C ILE A 357 -6.08 26.99 10.17
N VAL A 358 -7.39 26.89 9.91
CA VAL A 358 -8.10 25.59 9.91
C VAL A 358 -7.46 24.63 8.90
N PHE A 359 -7.15 25.11 7.69
CA PHE A 359 -6.49 24.29 6.68
C PHE A 359 -5.11 23.80 7.14
N ILE A 360 -4.24 24.69 7.65
CA ILE A 360 -2.90 24.27 8.05
C ILE A 360 -2.97 23.25 9.18
N ILE A 361 -3.89 23.40 10.15
CA ILE A 361 -4.07 22.42 11.23
C ILE A 361 -4.54 21.06 10.68
N VAL A 362 -5.58 21.06 9.83
CA VAL A 362 -6.16 19.80 9.28
C VAL A 362 -5.19 19.12 8.32
N ALA A 363 -4.43 19.89 7.54
CA ALA A 363 -3.48 19.37 6.56
C ALA A 363 -2.15 18.92 7.19
N PHE A 364 -1.79 19.43 8.37
CA PHE A 364 -0.47 19.23 8.97
C PHE A 364 -0.16 17.77 9.28
N ALA A 365 -0.94 17.13 10.15
CA ALA A 365 -0.65 15.76 10.59
C ALA A 365 -0.68 14.75 9.41
N PRO A 366 -1.69 14.76 8.52
CA PRO A 366 -1.70 13.87 7.37
C PRO A 366 -0.54 14.11 6.41
N PHE A 367 -0.12 15.37 6.20
CA PHE A 367 1.03 15.67 5.35
C PHE A 367 2.34 15.13 5.91
N VAL A 368 2.57 15.25 7.22
CA VAL A 368 3.82 14.74 7.82
C VAL A 368 3.91 13.22 7.71
N ASN A 369 2.84 12.50 8.06
CA ASN A 369 2.80 11.04 7.93
C ASN A 369 3.06 10.62 6.48
N TYR A 370 2.40 11.31 5.54
CA TYR A 370 2.58 11.04 4.13
C TYR A 370 4.00 11.30 3.61
N VAL A 371 4.68 12.35 4.07
CA VAL A 371 6.06 12.62 3.67
C VAL A 371 7.02 11.55 4.20
N LEU A 372 6.77 11.03 5.41
CA LEU A 372 7.53 9.93 5.98
C LEU A 372 7.35 8.65 5.16
N GLU A 373 6.10 8.29 4.85
CA GLU A 373 5.77 7.14 3.99
C GLU A 373 6.33 7.31 2.56
N TRP A 374 6.18 8.49 1.95
CA TRP A 374 6.72 8.76 0.61
C TRP A 374 8.25 8.62 0.58
N LYS A 375 8.95 9.07 1.62
CA LYS A 375 10.41 8.93 1.71
C LYS A 375 10.81 7.45 1.66
N GLU A 376 10.12 6.59 2.40
CA GLU A 376 10.38 5.15 2.41
C GLU A 376 10.06 4.52 1.05
N ILE A 377 8.93 4.86 0.46
CA ILE A 377 8.52 4.35 -0.86
C ILE A 377 9.46 4.82 -1.97
N ALA A 378 9.87 6.09 -1.96
CA ALA A 378 10.83 6.63 -2.92
C ALA A 378 12.20 5.97 -2.77
N TYR A 379 12.62 5.69 -1.53
CA TYR A 379 13.83 4.94 -1.27
C TYR A 379 13.74 3.50 -1.76
N ASN A 380 12.63 2.81 -1.53
CA ASN A 380 12.41 1.45 -2.01
C ASN A 380 12.42 1.39 -3.54
N ALA A 381 11.73 2.33 -4.21
CA ALA A 381 11.74 2.44 -5.67
C ALA A 381 13.15 2.70 -6.24
N TYR A 382 13.95 3.52 -5.55
CA TYR A 382 15.35 3.73 -5.89
C TYR A 382 16.17 2.45 -5.65
N ALA A 383 16.04 1.81 -4.50
CA ALA A 383 16.80 0.63 -4.09
C ALA A 383 16.56 -0.55 -5.04
N LEU A 384 15.31 -0.82 -5.41
CA LEU A 384 14.98 -1.86 -6.40
C LEU A 384 15.71 -1.63 -7.73
N ARG A 385 15.82 -0.38 -8.18
CA ARG A 385 16.54 -0.06 -9.43
C ARG A 385 18.05 -0.08 -9.27
N ALA A 386 18.56 0.43 -8.15
CA ALA A 386 19.99 0.55 -7.87
C ALA A 386 20.65 -0.82 -7.61
N TYR A 387 19.91 -1.75 -7.01
CA TYR A 387 20.40 -3.07 -6.63
C TYR A 387 19.80 -4.19 -7.49
N ARG A 388 19.28 -3.85 -8.68
CA ARG A 388 18.63 -4.80 -9.59
C ARG A 388 19.43 -6.09 -9.80
N ASP A 389 20.74 -5.97 -9.94
CA ASP A 389 21.61 -7.12 -10.25
C ASP A 389 21.79 -8.06 -9.05
N HIS A 390 21.64 -7.57 -7.81
CA HIS A 390 21.62 -8.39 -6.59
C HIS A 390 20.22 -8.96 -6.28
N LEU A 391 19.15 -8.43 -6.87
CA LEU A 391 17.78 -8.84 -6.54
C LEU A 391 17.22 -9.90 -7.49
N ARG A 392 18.03 -10.42 -8.40
CA ARG A 392 17.60 -11.25 -9.52
C ARG A 392 18.59 -12.39 -9.77
N GLY A 393 18.14 -13.42 -10.49
CA GLY A 393 19.02 -14.50 -10.91
C GLY A 393 19.26 -15.58 -9.85
N TYR A 394 18.45 -15.64 -8.80
CA TYR A 394 18.49 -16.69 -7.78
C TYR A 394 17.16 -17.43 -7.69
N VAL A 395 17.21 -18.69 -7.24
CA VAL A 395 16.09 -19.51 -6.80
C VAL A 395 16.23 -19.79 -5.31
N GLY A 396 15.15 -19.61 -4.55
CA GLY A 396 15.11 -19.85 -3.12
C GLY A 396 13.97 -20.75 -2.72
N VAL A 397 14.03 -21.28 -1.50
CA VAL A 397 12.91 -22.00 -0.89
C VAL A 397 11.86 -20.98 -0.46
N SER A 398 10.64 -21.08 -0.96
CA SER A 398 9.50 -20.25 -0.55
C SER A 398 8.68 -20.88 0.58
N GLY A 399 8.74 -22.20 0.73
CA GLY A 399 8.00 -22.93 1.76
C GLY A 399 8.25 -24.43 1.73
N ILE A 400 7.74 -25.13 2.75
CA ILE A 400 7.78 -26.58 2.87
C ILE A 400 6.38 -27.03 3.32
N SER A 401 5.74 -27.92 2.56
CA SER A 401 4.34 -28.34 2.78
C SER A 401 4.17 -29.52 3.74
N SER A 402 5.24 -30.24 4.09
CA SER A 402 5.19 -31.38 5.02
C SER A 402 5.91 -31.06 6.34
N PHE A 403 5.21 -31.21 7.45
CA PHE A 403 5.78 -31.07 8.80
C PHE A 403 6.81 -32.15 9.14
N ASP A 404 6.70 -33.32 8.53
CA ASP A 404 7.63 -34.45 8.74
C ASP A 404 8.91 -34.35 7.90
N TYR A 405 8.97 -33.39 6.97
CA TYR A 405 10.17 -33.18 6.17
C TYR A 405 11.24 -32.44 6.97
N ASP A 406 12.40 -33.08 7.12
CA ASP A 406 13.58 -32.47 7.70
C ASP A 406 14.18 -31.40 6.75
N PRO A 407 14.05 -30.09 7.06
CA PRO A 407 14.52 -29.01 6.19
C PRO A 407 16.04 -29.05 6.01
N THR A 408 16.79 -29.69 6.90
CA THR A 408 18.25 -29.76 6.81
C THR A 408 18.73 -30.44 5.53
N LYS A 409 17.94 -31.36 4.95
CA LYS A 409 18.29 -32.06 3.71
C LYS A 409 18.34 -31.13 2.49
N ILE A 410 17.37 -30.22 2.35
CA ILE A 410 17.40 -29.26 1.22
C ILE A 410 18.45 -28.18 1.48
N MET A 411 18.63 -27.79 2.74
CA MET A 411 19.66 -26.82 3.12
C MET A 411 21.07 -27.33 2.83
N GLN A 412 21.37 -28.59 3.18
CA GLN A 412 22.64 -29.23 2.85
C GLN A 412 22.88 -29.26 1.33
N PHE A 413 21.87 -29.63 0.54
CA PHE A 413 21.98 -29.59 -0.92
C PHE A 413 22.34 -28.18 -1.41
N PHE A 414 21.62 -27.15 -0.93
CA PHE A 414 21.91 -25.77 -1.33
C PHE A 414 23.32 -25.34 -0.92
N ASP A 415 23.75 -25.64 0.30
CA ASP A 415 25.09 -25.29 0.80
C ASP A 415 26.20 -25.98 -0.01
N GLU A 416 26.04 -27.27 -0.35
CA GLU A 416 26.95 -28.02 -1.22
C GLU A 416 27.05 -27.43 -2.64
N GLN A 417 25.97 -26.84 -3.13
CA GLN A 417 25.97 -26.12 -4.42
C GLN A 417 26.51 -24.68 -4.32
N GLY A 418 26.96 -24.25 -3.13
CA GLY A 418 27.52 -22.92 -2.90
C GLY A 418 26.45 -21.84 -2.78
N ALA A 419 25.27 -22.17 -2.28
CA ALA A 419 24.19 -21.21 -2.06
C ALA A 419 24.59 -20.09 -1.10
N ILE A 420 23.93 -18.97 -1.28
CA ILE A 420 23.97 -17.81 -0.40
C ILE A 420 22.97 -18.03 0.74
N TYR A 421 23.38 -17.76 1.97
CA TYR A 421 22.48 -17.67 3.12
C TYR A 421 22.48 -16.25 3.65
N GLN A 422 21.28 -15.71 3.90
CA GLN A 422 21.08 -14.36 4.42
C GLN A 422 19.79 -14.26 5.24
N ASP A 423 19.91 -13.75 6.46
CA ASP A 423 18.79 -13.48 7.36
C ASP A 423 18.82 -12.02 7.81
N PHE A 424 17.78 -11.28 7.45
CA PHE A 424 17.59 -9.87 7.77
C PHE A 424 16.46 -9.65 8.80
N GLU A 425 15.87 -10.71 9.35
CA GLU A 425 14.67 -10.66 10.20
C GLU A 425 14.99 -10.45 11.69
N GLN A 426 16.23 -10.67 12.10
CA GLN A 426 16.64 -10.70 13.51
C GLN A 426 16.21 -9.48 14.33
N ASN A 427 16.31 -8.27 13.79
CA ASN A 427 15.84 -7.07 14.50
C ASN A 427 14.33 -7.03 14.71
N ILE A 428 13.54 -7.57 13.77
CA ILE A 428 12.07 -7.60 13.88
C ILE A 428 11.66 -8.64 14.92
N LEU A 429 12.25 -9.84 14.84
CA LEU A 429 12.05 -10.88 15.85
C LEU A 429 12.34 -10.32 17.25
N PHE A 430 13.38 -9.51 17.39
CA PHE A 430 13.67 -8.85 18.66
C PHE A 430 12.62 -7.84 19.12
N GLU A 431 12.17 -6.93 18.24
CA GLU A 431 11.12 -5.97 18.62
C GLU A 431 9.83 -6.68 19.00
N ASN A 432 9.44 -7.73 18.27
CA ASN A 432 8.29 -8.57 18.61
C ASN A 432 8.48 -9.21 19.99
N MET A 433 9.66 -9.73 20.30
CA MET A 433 9.95 -10.30 21.61
C MET A 433 9.81 -9.29 22.77
N LYS A 434 10.07 -7.99 22.56
CA LYS A 434 9.86 -6.96 23.60
C LYS A 434 8.39 -6.78 24.00
N GLU A 435 7.47 -7.09 23.10
CA GLU A 435 6.03 -7.06 23.41
C GLU A 435 5.66 -8.14 24.44
N PHE A 436 6.36 -9.27 24.41
CA PHE A 436 6.11 -10.43 25.27
C PHE A 436 7.03 -10.47 26.50
N ASP A 437 8.26 -9.95 26.41
CA ASP A 437 9.25 -9.92 27.48
C ASP A 437 9.62 -8.49 27.89
N THR A 438 9.02 -8.05 29.00
CA THR A 438 9.28 -6.72 29.59
C THR A 438 10.75 -6.48 29.98
N SER A 439 11.56 -7.53 30.19
CA SER A 439 12.98 -7.37 30.51
C SER A 439 13.80 -6.85 29.33
N LEU A 440 13.32 -7.06 28.10
CA LEU A 440 13.95 -6.62 26.87
C LEU A 440 13.57 -5.19 26.45
N GLN A 441 12.60 -4.54 27.13
CA GLN A 441 12.11 -3.21 26.77
C GLN A 441 13.19 -2.12 26.85
N HIS A 442 14.20 -2.31 27.70
CA HIS A 442 15.32 -1.37 27.84
C HIS A 442 16.57 -1.78 27.06
N THR A 443 16.56 -2.95 26.42
CA THR A 443 17.67 -3.45 25.62
C THR A 443 17.65 -2.78 24.25
N THR A 444 18.74 -2.10 23.92
CA THR A 444 18.92 -1.46 22.62
C THR A 444 19.65 -2.40 21.68
N ILE A 445 19.04 -2.72 20.54
CA ILE A 445 19.64 -3.59 19.54
C ILE A 445 19.93 -2.83 18.27
N TYR A 446 21.19 -2.93 17.85
CA TYR A 446 21.68 -2.37 16.61
C TYR A 446 21.30 -3.26 15.41
N PRO A 447 21.25 -2.70 14.18
CA PRO A 447 20.98 -3.47 12.98
C PRO A 447 21.90 -4.68 12.87
N TYR A 448 21.31 -5.86 12.63
CA TYR A 448 21.98 -7.16 12.69
C TYR A 448 21.51 -8.06 11.57
N ILE A 449 22.45 -8.77 10.94
CA ILE A 449 22.17 -9.76 9.89
C ILE A 449 23.00 -11.02 10.13
N ILE A 450 22.48 -12.17 9.70
CA ILE A 450 23.18 -13.44 9.72
C ILE A 450 23.41 -13.88 8.29
N VAL A 451 24.63 -14.25 7.94
CA VAL A 451 25.00 -14.59 6.56
C VAL A 451 26.03 -15.71 6.55
N ASN A 452 26.15 -16.41 5.42
CA ASN A 452 27.29 -17.32 5.21
C ASN A 452 28.44 -16.62 4.46
N LYS A 453 29.56 -17.33 4.32
CA LYS A 453 30.72 -16.82 3.56
C LYS A 453 30.38 -16.56 2.09
N ALA A 454 29.51 -17.36 1.46
CA ALA A 454 29.14 -17.20 0.07
C ALA A 454 28.50 -15.82 -0.20
N TYR A 455 27.60 -15.38 0.69
CA TYR A 455 27.02 -14.03 0.66
C TYR A 455 28.09 -12.93 0.68
N LEU A 456 29.06 -13.05 1.58
CA LEU A 456 30.08 -12.00 1.78
C LEU A 456 31.07 -11.85 0.63
N LYS A 457 31.19 -12.84 -0.27
CA LYS A 457 32.06 -12.75 -1.45
C LYS A 457 31.65 -11.64 -2.42
N GLU A 458 30.39 -11.21 -2.36
CA GLU A 458 29.88 -10.09 -3.15
C GLU A 458 30.36 -8.72 -2.65
N TYR A 459 30.96 -8.66 -1.45
CA TYR A 459 31.30 -7.42 -0.77
C TYR A 459 32.80 -7.30 -0.50
N SER A 460 33.34 -6.11 -0.76
CA SER A 460 34.72 -5.77 -0.37
C SER A 460 34.73 -5.15 1.03
N VAL A 461 34.78 -6.00 2.06
CA VAL A 461 34.81 -5.56 3.46
C VAL A 461 36.23 -5.15 3.85
N ILE A 462 36.37 -3.96 4.44
CA ILE A 462 37.65 -3.39 4.88
C ILE A 462 37.65 -3.29 6.41
N ASP A 463 38.72 -3.78 7.04
CA ASP A 463 38.92 -3.65 8.48
C ASP A 463 39.28 -2.22 8.91
N VAL A 464 39.35 -1.98 10.21
CA VAL A 464 39.75 -0.68 10.77
C VAL A 464 41.18 -0.25 10.37
N GLU A 465 42.05 -1.19 10.00
CA GLU A 465 43.45 -0.96 9.61
C GLU A 465 43.63 -0.63 8.11
N ASN A 466 42.56 -0.60 7.32
CA ASN A 466 42.54 -0.49 5.84
C ASN A 466 42.98 -1.75 5.09
N THR A 467 42.96 -2.91 5.73
CA THR A 467 43.21 -4.19 5.06
C THR A 467 41.88 -4.80 4.62
N ALA A 468 41.86 -5.39 3.42
CA ALA A 468 40.70 -6.15 2.97
C ALA A 468 40.56 -7.40 3.84
N VAL A 469 39.35 -7.63 4.38
CA VAL A 469 39.05 -8.82 5.17
C VAL A 469 39.04 -10.03 4.23
N ASP A 470 39.87 -11.03 4.54
CA ASP A 470 39.95 -12.26 3.78
C ASP A 470 38.79 -13.19 4.16
N ILE A 471 37.69 -13.11 3.40
CA ILE A 471 36.42 -13.82 3.67
C ILE A 471 36.62 -15.34 3.75
N GLU A 472 37.53 -15.90 2.94
CA GLU A 472 37.79 -17.36 2.94
C GLU A 472 38.41 -17.83 4.26
N LYS A 473 39.26 -16.99 4.86
CA LYS A 473 39.98 -17.29 6.12
C LYS A 473 39.18 -16.99 7.38
N LEU A 474 38.00 -16.39 7.28
CA LEU A 474 37.14 -16.16 8.45
C LEU A 474 36.82 -17.50 9.14
N GLN A 475 36.88 -17.54 10.46
CA GLN A 475 36.44 -18.72 11.19
C GLN A 475 34.91 -18.81 11.14
N PRO A 476 34.33 -20.01 11.29
CA PRO A 476 32.93 -20.16 11.65
C PRO A 476 32.56 -19.26 12.83
N ASP A 477 31.34 -18.70 12.81
CA ASP A 477 30.80 -17.85 13.87
C ASP A 477 31.67 -16.61 14.13
N THR A 478 32.02 -15.88 13.07
CA THR A 478 32.72 -14.59 13.18
C THR A 478 31.72 -13.43 13.17
N LEU A 479 31.82 -12.50 14.12
CA LEU A 479 31.12 -11.23 14.13
C LEU A 479 31.94 -10.13 13.45
N LEU A 480 31.40 -9.56 12.38
CA LEU A 480 31.90 -8.32 11.79
C LEU A 480 31.15 -7.13 12.42
N ILE A 481 31.87 -6.32 13.18
CA ILE A 481 31.29 -5.20 13.93
C ILE A 481 31.76 -3.86 13.33
N PRO A 482 30.85 -3.02 12.81
CA PRO A 482 31.19 -1.67 12.39
C PRO A 482 31.83 -0.85 13.52
N GLN A 483 32.88 -0.10 13.19
CA GLN A 483 33.64 0.73 14.13
C GLN A 483 32.76 1.64 15.01
N LYS A 484 31.63 2.13 14.51
CA LYS A 484 30.70 2.95 15.30
C LYS A 484 30.05 2.22 16.50
N TYR A 485 30.13 0.90 16.55
CA TYR A 485 29.63 0.05 17.63
C TYR A 485 30.76 -0.54 18.48
N GLU A 486 31.94 0.08 18.49
CA GLU A 486 33.04 -0.33 19.36
C GLU A 486 32.62 -0.30 20.84
N GLY A 487 32.95 -1.36 21.58
CA GLY A 487 32.57 -1.52 23.00
C GLY A 487 31.14 -2.00 23.24
N LEU A 488 30.43 -2.43 22.20
CA LEU A 488 29.13 -3.10 22.27
C LEU A 488 29.21 -4.42 23.07
N ASP A 489 28.15 -4.72 23.83
CA ASP A 489 27.92 -6.06 24.36
C ASP A 489 27.51 -7.03 23.22
N THR A 490 28.38 -7.98 22.92
CA THR A 490 28.21 -8.93 21.81
C THR A 490 27.39 -10.16 22.17
N SER A 491 26.99 -10.31 23.45
CA SER A 491 26.29 -11.51 23.94
C SER A 491 25.00 -11.82 23.16
N TYR A 492 24.27 -10.78 22.73
CA TYR A 492 23.06 -10.96 21.93
C TYR A 492 23.31 -11.43 20.50
N TYR A 493 24.46 -11.04 19.92
CA TYR A 493 24.79 -11.29 18.52
C TYR A 493 25.51 -12.64 18.31
N CYS A 494 25.85 -13.31 19.41
CA CYS A 494 26.53 -14.60 19.43
C CYS A 494 25.64 -15.68 20.05
N PRO A 495 24.95 -16.50 19.24
CA PRO A 495 24.13 -17.59 19.77
C PRO A 495 24.97 -18.66 20.47
N ASN A 496 26.19 -18.91 19.99
CA ASN A 496 27.18 -19.77 20.63
C ASN A 496 28.15 -18.89 21.43
N THR A 497 28.39 -19.19 22.71
CA THR A 497 29.07 -18.36 23.73
C THR A 497 30.47 -17.80 23.39
N SER A 498 31.04 -18.07 22.21
CA SER A 498 32.29 -17.47 21.72
C SER A 498 32.25 -17.26 20.21
N CYS A 499 32.13 -16.02 19.75
CA CYS A 499 32.41 -15.64 18.36
C CYS A 499 33.76 -14.96 18.25
N ASP A 500 34.45 -15.15 17.13
CA ASP A 500 35.58 -14.29 16.77
C ASP A 500 35.05 -12.91 16.38
N ILE A 501 35.72 -11.84 16.80
CA ILE A 501 35.29 -10.47 16.52
C ILE A 501 36.28 -9.80 15.57
N VAL A 502 35.77 -9.30 14.45
CA VAL A 502 36.51 -8.48 13.49
C VAL A 502 35.87 -7.11 13.40
N MET A 503 36.61 -6.07 13.77
CA MET A 503 36.15 -4.69 13.64
C MET A 503 36.32 -4.22 12.20
N ILE A 504 35.23 -3.75 11.59
CA ILE A 504 35.20 -3.28 10.20
C ILE A 504 34.93 -1.78 10.11
N LYS A 505 35.36 -1.15 9.03
CA LYS A 505 35.06 0.28 8.81
C LYS A 505 33.57 0.54 8.64
N ASN A 506 33.16 1.74 9.03
CA ASN A 506 31.83 2.25 8.70
C ASN A 506 31.72 2.56 7.20
N GLY A 507 30.50 2.59 6.67
CA GLY A 507 30.19 2.82 5.26
C GLY A 507 29.77 1.57 4.48
N ASN A 508 29.78 0.38 5.08
CA ASN A 508 29.35 -0.86 4.45
C ASN A 508 27.83 -0.90 4.27
N ARG A 509 27.38 -1.50 3.17
CA ARG A 509 25.95 -1.68 2.88
C ARG A 509 25.73 -3.08 2.33
N PHE A 510 24.85 -3.83 2.99
CA PHE A 510 24.50 -5.20 2.65
C PHE A 510 23.07 -5.25 2.11
N ILE A 511 22.86 -5.97 1.01
CA ILE A 511 21.62 -6.02 0.25
C ILE A 511 20.92 -7.34 0.55
N ASN A 512 19.61 -7.29 0.81
CA ASN A 512 18.80 -8.50 0.88
C ASN A 512 18.37 -8.87 -0.54
N HIS A 513 18.67 -10.09 -0.99
CA HIS A 513 18.29 -10.60 -2.30
C HIS A 513 16.78 -10.90 -2.44
N HIS A 514 16.01 -10.95 -1.35
CA HIS A 514 14.56 -11.06 -1.39
C HIS A 514 13.93 -9.67 -1.60
N ALA A 515 13.43 -9.43 -2.81
CA ALA A 515 12.79 -8.15 -3.17
C ALA A 515 11.38 -7.98 -2.56
N TYR A 516 10.73 -9.09 -2.20
CA TYR A 516 9.37 -9.13 -1.70
C TYR A 516 9.35 -9.79 -0.32
N SER A 517 9.43 -8.96 0.71
CA SER A 517 9.26 -9.35 2.10
C SER A 517 8.44 -8.28 2.79
N VAL A 518 7.40 -8.68 3.51
CA VAL A 518 6.37 -7.79 4.05
C VAL A 518 6.97 -6.69 4.94
N ASP A 519 8.13 -6.92 5.58
CA ASP A 519 8.75 -5.96 6.50
C ASP A 519 10.29 -5.82 6.42
N MET A 520 10.98 -6.46 5.46
CA MET A 520 12.45 -6.33 5.40
C MET A 520 12.92 -5.17 4.51
N THR A 521 13.70 -4.27 5.11
CA THR A 521 14.46 -3.26 4.37
C THR A 521 15.35 -3.94 3.32
N LEU A 522 15.18 -3.59 2.04
CA LEU A 522 15.96 -4.12 0.89
C LEU A 522 17.49 -4.08 1.09
N ASN A 523 17.98 -3.25 2.00
CA ASN A 523 19.38 -3.22 2.39
C ASN A 523 19.54 -2.64 3.80
N ARG A 524 20.70 -2.92 4.41
CA ARG A 524 21.09 -2.39 5.71
C ARG A 524 22.45 -1.72 5.63
N LYS A 525 22.55 -0.52 6.21
CA LYS A 525 23.80 0.24 6.27
C LYS A 525 24.48 0.02 7.61
N ASP A 526 25.73 -0.43 7.56
CA ASP A 526 26.56 -0.75 8.72
C ASP A 526 25.81 -1.58 9.79
N PRO A 527 25.25 -2.75 9.44
CA PRO A 527 24.79 -3.71 10.42
C PRO A 527 25.98 -4.46 11.04
N ILE A 528 25.76 -5.04 12.21
CA ILE A 528 26.57 -6.13 12.75
C ILE A 528 26.27 -7.37 11.90
N VAL A 529 27.30 -8.11 11.52
CA VAL A 529 27.16 -9.27 10.64
C VAL A 529 27.69 -10.51 11.35
N LEU A 530 26.84 -11.50 11.58
CA LEU A 530 27.28 -12.83 12.00
C LEU A 530 27.54 -13.69 10.77
N VAL A 531 28.79 -14.16 10.63
CA VAL A 531 29.20 -15.10 9.60
C VAL A 531 29.11 -16.50 10.17
N VAL A 532 28.07 -17.24 9.80
CA VAL A 532 27.87 -18.61 10.28
C VAL A 532 28.69 -19.60 9.48
N GLY A 533 29.23 -20.61 10.17
CA GLY A 533 29.84 -21.77 9.52
C GLY A 533 28.83 -22.87 9.20
N GLU A 534 27.86 -23.09 10.08
CA GLU A 534 26.74 -24.00 9.87
C GLU A 534 25.44 -23.20 9.79
N ILE A 535 24.62 -23.51 8.79
CA ILE A 535 23.37 -22.78 8.56
C ILE A 535 22.35 -23.20 9.62
N PRO A 536 21.69 -22.24 10.30
CA PRO A 536 20.70 -22.56 11.32
C PRO A 536 19.54 -23.40 10.75
N ASN A 537 19.28 -24.58 11.34
CA ASN A 537 18.33 -25.60 10.86
C ASN A 537 16.87 -25.15 10.70
N TRP A 538 16.52 -23.95 11.15
CA TRP A 538 15.13 -23.45 11.18
C TRP A 538 14.80 -22.48 10.03
N SER A 539 15.71 -22.25 9.07
CA SER A 539 15.58 -21.13 8.11
C SER A 539 15.98 -21.47 6.66
N ALA A 540 15.42 -22.54 6.10
CA ALA A 540 15.66 -22.92 4.70
C ALA A 540 15.22 -21.82 3.70
N THR A 541 14.24 -20.99 4.05
CA THR A 541 13.69 -19.92 3.20
C THR A 541 14.67 -18.77 2.94
N ASN A 542 15.72 -18.66 3.75
CA ASN A 542 16.77 -17.65 3.65
C ASN A 542 17.97 -18.11 2.78
N MET A 543 17.86 -19.30 2.16
CA MET A 543 18.86 -19.84 1.25
C MET A 543 18.52 -19.57 -0.22
N LEU A 544 19.53 -19.15 -0.97
CA LEU A 544 19.42 -18.73 -2.37
C LEU A 544 20.52 -19.35 -3.22
N LEU A 545 20.11 -20.04 -4.27
CA LEU A 545 21.01 -20.64 -5.24
C LEU A 545 20.97 -19.86 -6.56
N GLU A 546 22.13 -19.60 -7.17
CA GLU A 546 22.17 -18.97 -8.48
C GLU A 546 21.37 -19.79 -9.51
N ASN A 547 20.51 -19.12 -10.27
CA ASN A 547 19.54 -19.71 -11.18
C ASN A 547 20.14 -20.06 -12.56
N THR A 548 21.31 -20.71 -12.56
CA THR A 548 22.01 -21.16 -13.77
C THR A 548 21.44 -22.48 -14.29
N ASP A 549 21.55 -22.77 -15.60
CA ASP A 549 21.04 -24.03 -16.18
C ASP A 549 21.62 -25.28 -15.49
N LYS A 550 22.89 -25.21 -15.06
CA LYS A 550 23.55 -26.27 -14.28
C LYS A 550 22.85 -26.49 -12.93
N ASN A 551 22.66 -25.42 -12.16
CA ASN A 551 22.04 -25.50 -10.84
C ASN A 551 20.56 -25.91 -10.94
N LYS A 552 19.85 -25.44 -11.96
CA LYS A 552 18.47 -25.85 -12.24
C LYS A 552 18.36 -27.36 -12.44
N GLN A 553 19.19 -27.92 -13.32
CA GLN A 553 19.20 -29.36 -13.59
C GLN A 553 19.58 -30.17 -12.35
N ALA A 554 20.58 -29.71 -11.58
CA ALA A 554 20.99 -30.35 -10.34
C ALA A 554 19.85 -30.35 -9.30
N LEU A 555 19.22 -29.20 -9.08
CA LEU A 555 18.12 -29.04 -8.14
C LEU A 555 16.90 -29.87 -8.54
N GLN A 556 16.48 -29.82 -9.80
CA GLN A 556 15.37 -30.66 -10.30
C GLN A 556 15.67 -32.15 -10.16
N SER A 557 16.90 -32.58 -10.47
CA SER A 557 17.30 -33.98 -10.33
C SER A 557 17.29 -34.41 -8.86
N TYR A 558 17.75 -33.55 -7.94
CA TYR A 558 17.73 -33.79 -6.50
C TYR A 558 16.29 -33.91 -5.97
N LEU A 559 15.42 -32.96 -6.31
CA LEU A 559 14.02 -32.99 -5.88
C LEU A 559 13.31 -34.24 -6.39
N LYS A 560 13.52 -34.61 -7.66
CA LYS A 560 12.88 -35.79 -8.26
C LYS A 560 13.40 -37.11 -7.66
N ALA A 561 14.71 -37.23 -7.43
CA ALA A 561 15.31 -38.42 -6.83
C ALA A 561 14.82 -38.65 -5.39
N ASN A 562 14.64 -37.56 -4.64
CA ASN A 562 14.23 -37.60 -3.24
C ASN A 562 12.71 -37.47 -3.03
N GLY A 563 11.92 -37.32 -4.10
CA GLY A 563 10.46 -37.18 -4.01
C GLY A 563 9.99 -35.86 -3.40
N LEU A 564 10.76 -34.78 -3.54
CA LEU A 564 10.52 -33.50 -2.85
C LEU A 564 9.81 -32.44 -3.71
N LEU A 565 9.43 -32.77 -4.95
CA LEU A 565 8.81 -31.81 -5.89
C LEU A 565 7.49 -31.21 -5.37
N GLU A 566 6.76 -31.96 -4.56
CA GLU A 566 5.48 -31.54 -3.97
C GLU A 566 5.64 -31.08 -2.52
N THR A 567 6.81 -31.30 -1.92
CA THR A 567 7.11 -30.99 -0.51
C THR A 567 7.84 -29.66 -0.34
N VAL A 568 8.74 -29.33 -1.27
CA VAL A 568 9.58 -28.13 -1.21
C VAL A 568 9.10 -27.15 -2.27
N HIS A 569 8.63 -25.99 -1.81
CA HIS A 569 8.23 -24.89 -2.68
C HIS A 569 9.43 -24.02 -2.98
N LEU A 570 9.61 -23.73 -4.27
CA LEU A 570 10.70 -22.92 -4.77
C LEU A 570 10.16 -21.73 -5.54
N LYS A 571 10.84 -20.59 -5.38
CA LYS A 571 10.50 -19.37 -6.12
C LYS A 571 11.72 -18.64 -6.64
N THR A 572 11.58 -18.04 -7.82
CA THR A 572 12.63 -17.20 -8.39
C THR A 572 12.59 -15.79 -7.82
N THR A 573 13.77 -15.23 -7.57
CA THR A 573 13.93 -13.81 -7.22
C THR A 573 13.54 -12.88 -8.36
N ASP A 574 13.57 -13.34 -9.62
CA ASP A 574 13.13 -12.58 -10.78
C ASP A 574 11.63 -12.22 -10.73
N ASP A 575 10.77 -13.19 -10.40
CA ASP A 575 9.33 -12.96 -10.29
C ASP A 575 9.01 -12.05 -9.10
N TYR A 576 9.65 -12.29 -7.94
CA TYR A 576 9.53 -11.41 -6.77
C TYR A 576 9.99 -9.98 -7.07
N TYR A 577 11.07 -9.82 -7.82
CA TYR A 577 11.56 -8.51 -8.23
C TYR A 577 10.54 -7.76 -9.09
N GLU A 578 9.95 -8.40 -10.11
CA GLU A 578 8.97 -7.73 -10.96
C GLU A 578 7.69 -7.38 -10.20
N LEU A 579 7.25 -8.24 -9.27
CA LEU A 579 6.11 -7.99 -8.39
C LEU A 579 6.38 -6.79 -7.47
N ALA A 580 7.49 -6.80 -6.73
CA ALA A 580 7.90 -5.71 -5.83
C ALA A 580 8.13 -4.39 -6.58
N LYS A 581 8.73 -4.44 -7.78
CA LYS A 581 8.93 -3.27 -8.65
C LYS A 581 7.62 -2.67 -9.12
N ASN A 582 6.65 -3.49 -9.51
CA ASN A 582 5.36 -3.00 -9.97
C ASN A 582 4.59 -2.33 -8.83
N GLU A 583 4.51 -2.98 -7.67
CA GLU A 583 3.88 -2.41 -6.47
C GLU A 583 4.57 -1.10 -6.04
N SER A 584 5.90 -1.09 -5.98
CA SER A 584 6.68 0.09 -5.61
C SER A 584 6.48 1.26 -6.58
N ASN A 585 6.40 0.99 -7.90
CA ASN A 585 6.12 2.04 -8.89
C ASN A 585 4.71 2.63 -8.72
N THR A 586 3.70 1.78 -8.53
CA THR A 586 2.31 2.20 -8.31
C THR A 586 2.21 3.07 -7.05
N MET A 587 2.78 2.59 -5.94
CA MET A 587 2.90 3.34 -4.69
C MET A 587 3.65 4.66 -4.91
N PHE A 588 4.78 4.67 -5.61
CA PHE A 588 5.54 5.89 -5.85
C PHE A 588 4.75 6.94 -6.64
N VAL A 589 4.00 6.53 -7.67
CA VAL A 589 3.13 7.44 -8.45
C VAL A 589 2.04 8.04 -7.54
N ARG A 590 1.35 7.20 -6.77
CA ARG A 590 0.34 7.62 -5.79
C ARG A 590 0.91 8.60 -4.78
N TYR A 591 2.06 8.26 -4.18
CA TYR A 591 2.70 9.08 -3.16
C TYR A 591 3.37 10.34 -3.73
N SER A 592 3.61 10.40 -5.03
CA SER A 592 4.05 11.63 -5.69
C SER A 592 2.87 12.55 -6.01
N MET A 593 1.71 11.98 -6.32
CA MET A 593 0.52 12.76 -6.66
C MET A 593 -0.10 13.50 -5.46
N VAL A 594 -0.21 12.88 -4.28
CA VAL A 594 -0.70 13.64 -3.11
C VAL A 594 0.33 14.64 -2.64
N PHE A 595 1.63 14.35 -2.76
CA PHE A 595 2.67 15.36 -2.51
C PHE A 595 2.47 16.61 -3.40
N LEU A 596 2.26 16.40 -4.71
CA LEU A 596 1.94 17.48 -5.64
C LEU A 596 0.63 18.20 -5.30
N LEU A 597 -0.39 17.46 -4.85
CA LEU A 597 -1.67 18.03 -4.42
C LEU A 597 -1.50 18.92 -3.19
N TYR A 598 -0.71 18.51 -2.20
CA TYR A 598 -0.39 19.33 -1.02
C TYR A 598 0.39 20.59 -1.38
N ILE A 599 1.38 20.51 -2.28
CA ILE A 599 2.09 21.69 -2.78
C ILE A 599 1.13 22.64 -3.48
N LEU A 600 0.24 22.12 -4.34
CA LEU A 600 -0.75 22.92 -5.05
C LEU A 600 -1.72 23.60 -4.08
N LEU A 601 -2.19 22.88 -3.06
CA LEU A 601 -3.03 23.42 -2.01
C LEU A 601 -2.29 24.55 -1.27
N ALA A 602 -1.09 24.30 -0.73
CA ALA A 602 -0.29 25.32 -0.06
C ALA A 602 -0.12 26.58 -0.91
N PHE A 603 0.19 26.41 -2.20
CA PHE A 603 0.29 27.52 -3.15
C PHE A 603 -1.03 28.29 -3.33
N ILE A 604 -2.16 27.59 -3.47
CA ILE A 604 -3.51 28.20 -3.59
C ILE A 604 -3.85 29.03 -2.35
N PHE A 605 -3.62 28.48 -1.15
CA PHE A 605 -3.89 29.17 0.10
C PHE A 605 -3.01 30.40 0.26
N GLN A 606 -1.74 30.29 -0.11
CA GLN A 606 -0.82 31.40 -0.02
C GLN A 606 -1.14 32.51 -1.03
N TYR A 607 -1.49 32.13 -2.27
CA TYR A 607 -1.99 33.06 -3.27
C TYR A 607 -3.23 33.81 -2.79
N GLN A 608 -4.21 33.10 -2.22
CA GLN A 608 -5.42 33.73 -1.66
C GLN A 608 -5.05 34.76 -0.59
N SER A 609 -4.25 34.35 0.41
CA SER A 609 -3.90 35.18 1.56
C SER A 609 -3.30 36.51 1.11
N ILE A 610 -2.33 36.44 0.20
CA ILE A 610 -1.63 37.61 -0.34
C ILE A 610 -2.57 38.44 -1.22
N TYR A 611 -3.37 37.81 -2.09
CA TYR A 611 -4.29 38.52 -2.96
C TYR A 611 -5.28 39.37 -2.17
N ILE A 612 -5.88 38.81 -1.12
CA ILE A 612 -6.85 39.50 -0.27
C ILE A 612 -6.19 40.66 0.49
N GLN A 613 -5.02 40.43 1.10
CA GLN A 613 -4.30 41.48 1.82
C GLN A 613 -3.81 42.60 0.88
N PHE A 614 -3.35 42.24 -0.32
CA PHE A 614 -2.90 43.19 -1.33
C PHE A 614 -4.06 44.07 -1.83
N ASP A 615 -5.20 43.47 -2.20
CA ASP A 615 -6.34 44.26 -2.70
C ASP A 615 -6.94 45.19 -1.64
N GLN A 616 -6.89 44.80 -0.36
CA GLN A 616 -7.35 45.63 0.75
C GLN A 616 -6.50 46.89 0.95
N ARG A 617 -5.17 46.75 0.89
CA ARG A 617 -4.20 47.83 1.17
C ARG A 617 -3.52 48.38 -0.07
N LYS A 618 -4.07 48.15 -1.27
CA LYS A 618 -3.45 48.52 -2.56
C LYS A 618 -3.06 49.99 -2.69
N HIS A 619 -3.86 50.91 -2.13
CA HIS A 619 -3.54 52.34 -2.13
C HIS A 619 -2.40 52.68 -1.17
N GLU A 620 -2.37 52.05 0.00
CA GLU A 620 -1.30 52.22 0.98
C GLU A 620 0.03 51.71 0.40
N TYR A 621 0.02 50.56 -0.25
CA TYR A 621 1.21 50.02 -0.91
C TYR A 621 1.68 50.88 -2.07
N ALA A 622 0.77 51.40 -2.91
CA ALA A 622 1.12 52.31 -4.00
C ALA A 622 1.71 53.64 -3.49
N ILE A 623 1.14 54.22 -2.43
CA ILE A 623 1.66 55.44 -1.80
C ILE A 623 3.03 55.17 -1.18
N ASN A 624 3.19 54.09 -0.42
CA ASN A 624 4.48 53.74 0.19
C ASN A 624 5.56 53.44 -0.88
N TYR A 625 5.16 52.92 -2.04
CA TYR A 625 6.04 52.75 -3.19
C TYR A 625 6.52 54.10 -3.74
N LEU A 626 5.61 55.04 -3.97
CA LEU A 626 5.94 56.41 -4.40
C LEU A 626 6.83 57.15 -3.40
N LEU A 627 6.62 56.91 -2.10
CA LEU A 627 7.42 57.50 -1.03
C LEU A 627 8.82 56.86 -0.89
N GLY A 628 9.20 55.93 -1.78
CA GLY A 628 10.54 55.34 -1.79
C GLY A 628 10.83 54.40 -0.62
N LYS A 629 9.81 53.95 0.13
CA LYS A 629 10.02 52.99 1.24
C LYS A 629 10.59 51.68 0.73
N THR A 630 11.42 50.99 1.51
CA THR A 630 12.02 49.71 1.09
C THR A 630 10.97 48.59 1.02
N PHE A 631 11.26 47.51 0.28
CA PHE A 631 10.34 46.36 0.12
C PHE A 631 9.84 45.82 1.47
N TRP A 632 10.74 45.64 2.43
CA TRP A 632 10.42 45.14 3.78
C TRP A 632 9.56 46.11 4.59
N GLN A 633 9.77 47.42 4.44
CA GLN A 633 8.92 48.43 5.08
C GLN A 633 7.50 48.45 4.50
N ARG A 634 7.34 48.10 3.22
CA ARG A 634 6.02 48.04 2.57
C ARG A 634 5.27 46.76 2.90
N TYR A 635 5.93 45.61 2.81
CA TYR A 635 5.27 44.31 2.82
C TYR A 635 5.60 43.44 4.03
N GLY A 636 6.49 43.86 4.93
CA GLY A 636 6.93 43.07 6.10
C GLY A 636 5.78 42.58 6.98
N ASN A 637 4.70 43.35 7.08
CA ASN A 637 3.51 42.96 7.83
C ASN A 637 2.79 41.72 7.22
N ILE A 638 2.84 41.53 5.90
CA ILE A 638 2.29 40.34 5.22
C ILE A 638 3.08 39.09 5.66
N PHE A 639 4.41 39.19 5.68
CA PHE A 639 5.27 38.10 6.11
C PHE A 639 5.08 37.78 7.60
N TYR A 640 5.06 38.80 8.46
CA TYR A 640 4.82 38.61 9.90
C TYR A 640 3.50 37.89 10.19
N ASN A 641 2.40 38.33 9.57
CA ASN A 641 1.09 37.70 9.77
C ASN A 641 1.04 36.26 9.28
N ASN A 642 1.71 35.94 8.16
CA ASN A 642 1.77 34.55 7.68
C ASN A 642 2.61 33.65 8.61
N ILE A 643 3.74 34.14 9.11
CA ILE A 643 4.58 33.38 10.05
C ILE A 643 3.83 33.13 11.36
N LEU A 644 3.09 34.13 11.87
CA LEU A 644 2.35 34.01 13.12
C LEU A 644 1.28 32.92 13.08
N MET A 645 0.71 32.60 11.91
CA MET A 645 -0.27 31.52 11.76
C MET A 645 0.30 30.14 12.09
N TYR A 646 1.61 29.93 11.93
CA TYR A 646 2.26 28.66 12.25
C TYR A 646 2.40 28.42 13.76
N SER A 647 2.19 29.43 14.60
CA SER A 647 2.12 29.24 16.07
C SER A 647 0.98 28.29 16.47
N PHE A 648 -0.14 28.29 15.73
CA PHE A 648 -1.24 27.36 15.96
C PHE A 648 -0.87 25.90 15.63
N VAL A 649 -0.04 25.70 14.62
CA VAL A 649 0.50 24.37 14.28
C VAL A 649 1.42 23.87 15.37
N LEU A 650 2.24 24.76 15.93
CA LEU A 650 3.13 24.42 17.04
C LEU A 650 2.34 23.98 18.28
N VAL A 651 1.27 24.71 18.64
CA VAL A 651 0.36 24.31 19.73
C VAL A 651 -0.32 22.98 19.41
N TYR A 652 -0.87 22.81 18.21
CA TYR A 652 -1.54 21.56 17.83
C TYR A 652 -0.59 20.36 17.82
N GLY A 653 0.61 20.53 17.26
CA GLY A 653 1.63 19.49 17.15
C GLY A 653 2.13 18.98 18.50
N ILE A 654 2.30 19.89 19.47
CA ILE A 654 2.77 19.54 20.82
C ILE A 654 1.66 18.91 21.66
N PHE A 655 0.46 19.48 21.67
CA PHE A 655 -0.59 19.09 22.63
C PHE A 655 -1.55 18.01 22.12
N PHE A 656 -1.74 17.88 20.80
CA PHE A 656 -2.76 16.98 20.23
C PHE A 656 -2.17 15.89 19.34
N ALA A 657 -1.21 16.23 18.48
CA ALA A 657 -0.67 15.28 17.50
C ALA A 657 0.47 14.39 18.06
N GLN A 658 0.95 14.66 19.28
CA GLN A 658 2.01 13.89 19.97
C GLN A 658 3.25 13.61 19.10
N MET A 659 3.60 14.53 18.18
CA MET A 659 4.71 14.33 17.25
C MET A 659 6.06 14.57 17.92
N THR A 660 7.12 13.97 17.37
CA THR A 660 8.48 14.26 17.83
C THR A 660 8.84 15.73 17.56
N TYR A 661 9.61 16.34 18.47
CA TYR A 661 10.04 17.73 18.33
C TYR A 661 10.81 17.98 17.02
N PHE A 662 11.58 16.99 16.55
CA PHE A 662 12.33 17.09 15.31
C PHE A 662 11.43 17.17 14.08
N GLN A 663 10.42 16.29 13.97
CA GLN A 663 9.45 16.30 12.86
C GLN A 663 8.67 17.62 12.81
N LEU A 664 8.22 18.11 13.97
CA LEU A 664 7.50 19.38 14.08
C LEU A 664 8.36 20.57 13.63
N LEU A 665 9.62 20.63 14.08
CA LEU A 665 10.54 21.71 13.71
C LEU A 665 10.87 21.67 12.21
N ALA A 666 11.16 20.49 11.67
CA ALA A 666 11.48 20.31 10.26
C ALA A 666 10.31 20.75 9.36
N TYR A 667 9.08 20.36 9.70
CA TYR A 667 7.89 20.80 8.97
C TYR A 667 7.73 22.33 9.04
N LEU A 668 7.80 22.92 10.24
CA LEU A 668 7.62 24.36 10.42
C LEU A 668 8.61 25.16 9.59
N LEU A 669 9.89 24.77 9.61
CA LEU A 669 10.93 25.42 8.82
C LEU A 669 10.65 25.30 7.32
N CYS A 670 10.36 24.10 6.82
CA CYS A 670 10.04 23.88 5.41
C CYS A 670 8.80 24.69 4.98
N ALA A 671 7.72 24.62 5.75
CA ALA A 671 6.48 25.32 5.45
C ALA A 671 6.67 26.84 5.42
N ILE A 672 7.37 27.40 6.42
CA ILE A 672 7.68 28.84 6.48
C ILE A 672 8.55 29.26 5.30
N VAL A 673 9.59 28.49 4.95
CA VAL A 673 10.46 28.80 3.80
C VAL A 673 9.67 28.80 2.50
N VAL A 674 8.84 27.79 2.26
CA VAL A 674 7.97 27.72 1.07
C VAL A 674 7.00 28.91 1.05
N ASP A 675 6.36 29.22 2.18
CA ASP A 675 5.41 30.34 2.28
C ASP A 675 6.08 31.69 2.00
N ILE A 676 7.31 31.91 2.49
CA ILE A 676 8.09 33.13 2.26
C ILE A 676 8.47 33.24 0.78
N LEU A 677 8.97 32.15 0.17
CA LEU A 677 9.37 32.13 -1.25
C LEU A 677 8.18 32.42 -2.16
N VAL A 678 7.05 31.74 -1.93
CA VAL A 678 5.80 31.98 -2.68
C VAL A 678 5.31 33.40 -2.44
N ALA A 679 5.38 33.91 -1.22
CA ALA A 679 4.97 35.27 -0.92
C ALA A 679 5.82 36.33 -1.61
N TYR A 680 7.13 36.17 -1.57
CA TYR A 680 8.07 37.05 -2.23
C TYR A 680 7.80 37.13 -3.74
N TYR A 681 7.70 35.97 -4.40
CA TYR A 681 7.39 35.89 -5.83
C TYR A 681 6.06 36.58 -6.16
N MET A 682 5.00 36.29 -5.39
CA MET A 682 3.67 36.84 -5.64
C MET A 682 3.61 38.35 -5.45
N ILE A 683 4.24 38.88 -4.40
CA ILE A 683 4.25 40.32 -4.14
C ILE A 683 4.97 41.05 -5.29
N HIS A 684 6.12 40.55 -5.74
CA HIS A 684 6.81 41.12 -6.90
C HIS A 684 5.97 41.08 -8.18
N TYR A 685 5.27 39.97 -8.41
CA TYR A 685 4.35 39.86 -9.54
C TYR A 685 3.22 40.90 -9.46
N PHE A 686 2.59 41.07 -8.29
CA PHE A 686 1.55 42.08 -8.08
C PHE A 686 2.08 43.51 -8.21
N GLU A 687 3.29 43.78 -7.72
CA GLU A 687 3.92 45.09 -7.81
C GLU A 687 4.17 45.48 -9.28
N LYS A 688 4.79 44.59 -10.05
CA LYS A 688 5.09 44.80 -11.48
C LYS A 688 3.83 45.02 -12.33
N HIS A 689 2.77 44.26 -12.07
CA HIS A 689 1.60 44.25 -12.95
C HIS A 689 0.41 45.08 -12.46
N LYS A 690 0.28 45.36 -11.16
CA LYS A 690 -0.89 46.08 -10.62
C LYS A 690 -0.58 47.46 -10.06
N VAL A 691 0.60 47.70 -9.47
CA VAL A 691 0.90 49.02 -8.87
C VAL A 691 0.94 50.10 -9.96
N ILE A 692 1.50 49.79 -11.12
CA ILE A 692 1.51 50.71 -12.28
C ILE A 692 0.08 51.02 -12.76
N ALA A 693 -0.82 50.04 -12.82
CA ALA A 693 -2.21 50.24 -13.20
C ALA A 693 -2.98 51.08 -12.16
N ILE A 694 -2.75 50.82 -10.87
CA ILE A 694 -3.32 51.58 -9.76
C ILE A 694 -2.87 53.04 -9.80
N LEU A 695 -1.59 53.30 -10.12
CA LEU A 695 -1.01 54.64 -10.22
C LEU A 695 -1.51 55.41 -11.46
N LYS A 696 -1.75 54.71 -12.57
CA LYS A 696 -2.32 55.30 -13.80
C LYS A 696 -3.82 55.61 -13.70
N GLY A 697 -4.48 55.18 -12.62
CA GLY A 697 -5.93 55.26 -12.50
C GLY A 697 -6.68 54.31 -13.45
N GLU A 698 -5.98 53.42 -14.15
CA GLU A 698 -6.58 52.40 -15.00
C GLU A 698 -7.22 51.34 -14.09
N GLN A 699 -8.55 51.41 -14.00
CA GLN A 699 -9.34 50.60 -13.11
C GLN A 699 -9.51 49.18 -13.69
N SER A 700 -8.76 48.21 -13.17
CA SER A 700 -9.00 46.78 -13.40
C SER A 700 -10.21 46.25 -12.64
#